data_AF-A0A5C3FB60-F1
#
_entry.id   AF-A0A5C3FB60-F1
#
_cell.length_a   1.000
_cell.length_b   1.000
_cell.length_c   1.000
_cell.angle_alpha   90.00
_cell.angle_beta   90.00
_cell.angle_gamma   90.00
#
_symmetry.space_group_name_H-M   'P 1'
#
loop_
_entity.id
_entity.type
_entity.pdbx_description
1 polymer ?
#
loop_
_entity_poly.entity_id
_entity_poly.type
_entity_poly.pdbx_seq_one_letter_code
_entity_poly.pdbx_strand_id
1 'polypeptide(L)'
;MPLIDPHDLFRKRGVEIPSAASFFVPGLPDLHDANNASSSSSSSSGSVSHPLHMSAGYLPARPPARSGDSVPKDDAHLYFLLLRARHTPPKRKLIIWFNGGPGCSSFDGAMMEVGAWRLDGNGGLVWAQDGGSWNEYADILFLDQPVGTGFSYVNTNGYSTTLTQAADEVVYFLQRFVEVFPEYGRDVETRYGSTGSGVDVYLAGESFAGQYIPYTASALLHAPRPPVSLKGIAIGNGFMDPRSQYGTELEVMISKGLWTTNSPEYRKVAQVVDRCRKMLDKGASELHRATAPCDDILQTIVQLSYRREKLEGKQQGGGVVVGEGNAGGNTCINIYDVRLRDTAPACGMNWPPTLAPTYAYLARADVRQALHVDNKHKPEAWVECNNNVGGAMRSDSTSAPSVTLLPKLLESGLKVLLFAGEEDLICNAIGVRRTAENLVWGGQKGFGAQQSQPWHLNHTEVGSWKEARNLSYVGIKGASHMVGFDAPLASHDMMLRWMGVDFWSVAGPNARLPSRVGGGPDRMIGATAGAPLGSAQDEMAPDAKTKEEIAEEAKWEAYYNAGSLALVVLLIAVALGTFVLLRMRRKRRPLRTGALPKDRMGRNGHLRLSSTTELRTPDDEERPMELERLVDERRRDGSGSVSGSFDDDVGRRDKERIFDVGESDSGDDEEGEGGRRRRDAGMTEGA
;
A
#
# COMPACT_ATOMS: atom_id res chain seq x y z
N MET A 1 28.59 -7.67 -30.85
CA MET A 1 29.27 -7.99 -29.57
C MET A 1 28.47 -9.09 -28.89
N PRO A 2 29.08 -10.11 -28.26
CA PRO A 2 28.32 -11.14 -27.57
C PRO A 2 27.62 -10.51 -26.37
N LEU A 3 26.29 -10.65 -26.33
CA LEU A 3 25.41 -10.22 -25.25
C LEU A 3 25.77 -11.00 -23.98
N ILE A 4 26.11 -10.28 -22.92
CA ILE A 4 26.47 -10.87 -21.62
C ILE A 4 25.21 -11.47 -20.98
N ASP A 5 25.34 -12.72 -20.53
CA ASP A 5 24.35 -13.43 -19.72
C ASP A 5 24.20 -12.69 -18.36
N PRO A 6 23.00 -12.25 -17.97
CA PRO A 6 22.76 -11.68 -16.64
C PRO A 6 23.34 -12.54 -15.52
N HIS A 7 23.32 -13.88 -15.65
CA HIS A 7 23.85 -14.81 -14.65
C HIS A 7 25.36 -14.65 -14.39
N ASP A 8 26.15 -14.17 -15.35
CA ASP A 8 27.59 -13.93 -15.19
C ASP A 8 27.90 -12.69 -14.34
N LEU A 9 26.97 -11.74 -14.22
CA LEU A 9 27.08 -10.59 -13.31
C LEU A 9 26.81 -10.99 -11.85
N PHE A 10 25.97 -12.01 -11.61
CA PHE A 10 25.48 -12.37 -10.28
C PHE A 10 26.30 -13.45 -9.55
N ARG A 11 27.00 -14.35 -10.28
CA ARG A 11 27.87 -15.37 -9.65
C ARG A 11 29.00 -14.81 -8.78
N LYS A 12 29.34 -13.52 -8.90
CA LYS A 12 30.40 -12.88 -8.12
C LYS A 12 30.02 -12.49 -6.69
N ARG A 13 28.76 -12.63 -6.25
CA ARG A 13 28.29 -12.04 -4.96
C ARG A 13 27.94 -13.00 -3.82
N GLY A 14 27.92 -14.33 -4.01
CA GLY A 14 27.90 -15.30 -2.90
C GLY A 14 26.67 -15.29 -1.97
N VAL A 15 25.56 -14.66 -2.36
CA VAL A 15 24.27 -14.68 -1.64
C VAL A 15 23.27 -15.51 -2.46
N GLU A 16 22.51 -16.38 -1.81
CA GLU A 16 21.41 -17.14 -2.43
C GLU A 16 20.25 -16.18 -2.71
N ILE A 17 20.18 -15.66 -3.95
CA ILE A 17 19.15 -14.72 -4.38
C ILE A 17 17.93 -15.54 -4.86
N PRO A 18 16.72 -15.34 -4.31
CA PRO A 18 15.52 -16.01 -4.81
C PRO A 18 15.28 -15.67 -6.28
N SER A 19 14.79 -16.64 -7.06
CA SER A 19 14.42 -16.39 -8.45
C SER A 19 13.24 -15.42 -8.53
N ALA A 20 13.23 -14.49 -9.47
CA ALA A 20 12.06 -13.62 -9.69
C ALA A 20 10.76 -14.42 -9.91
N ALA A 21 10.86 -15.62 -10.50
CA ALA A 21 9.72 -16.51 -10.70
C ALA A 21 9.05 -16.97 -9.38
N SER A 22 9.77 -16.99 -8.24
CA SER A 22 9.17 -17.35 -6.96
C SER A 22 8.23 -16.29 -6.41
N PHE A 23 8.29 -15.07 -6.93
CA PHE A 23 7.39 -13.97 -6.55
C PHE A 23 6.20 -13.83 -7.50
N PHE A 24 6.14 -14.60 -8.60
CA PHE A 24 5.10 -14.45 -9.60
C PHE A 24 3.71 -14.74 -9.02
N VAL A 25 2.77 -13.81 -9.21
CA VAL A 25 1.38 -13.97 -8.81
C VAL A 25 0.56 -14.28 -10.08
N PRO A 26 0.06 -15.52 -10.24
CA PRO A 26 -0.62 -15.93 -11.48
C PRO A 26 -1.99 -15.26 -11.67
N GLY A 27 -2.60 -14.74 -10.62
CA GLY A 27 -3.87 -14.04 -10.65
C GLY A 27 -4.41 -13.82 -9.25
N LEU A 28 -5.44 -12.99 -9.14
CA LEU A 28 -6.15 -12.74 -7.89
C LEU A 28 -7.51 -13.44 -7.91
N PRO A 29 -7.93 -14.07 -6.79
CA PRO A 29 -9.26 -14.66 -6.67
C PRO A 29 -10.37 -13.65 -6.98
N ASP A 30 -11.36 -14.08 -7.76
CA ASP A 30 -12.58 -13.32 -8.09
C ASP A 30 -12.35 -11.96 -8.78
N LEU A 31 -11.23 -11.79 -9.50
CA LEU A 31 -11.02 -10.66 -10.40
C LEU A 31 -11.75 -10.86 -11.73
N HIS A 32 -12.65 -9.95 -12.08
CA HIS A 32 -13.50 -10.03 -13.27
C HIS A 32 -13.76 -8.68 -13.95
N ASP A 33 -14.35 -8.70 -15.14
CA ASP A 33 -14.79 -7.51 -15.87
C ASP A 33 -16.09 -6.95 -15.28
N ALA A 34 -16.22 -5.62 -15.22
CA ALA A 34 -17.37 -4.93 -14.62
C ALA A 34 -18.74 -5.35 -15.19
N ASN A 35 -18.78 -5.84 -16.44
CA ASN A 35 -20.02 -6.24 -17.12
C ASN A 35 -20.36 -7.73 -16.97
N ASN A 36 -19.55 -8.52 -16.24
CA ASN A 36 -19.69 -9.98 -16.20
C ASN A 36 -19.66 -10.54 -14.77
N ALA A 37 -20.44 -9.93 -13.88
CA ALA A 37 -20.58 -10.35 -12.48
C ALA A 37 -21.18 -11.77 -12.27
N SER A 38 -21.61 -12.46 -13.33
CA SER A 38 -22.29 -13.76 -13.27
C SER A 38 -21.49 -14.95 -13.82
N SER A 39 -20.29 -14.74 -14.38
CA SER A 39 -19.47 -15.86 -14.84
C SER A 39 -18.49 -16.30 -13.76
N SER A 40 -18.78 -17.42 -13.10
CA SER A 40 -17.89 -18.14 -12.18
C SER A 40 -16.64 -18.75 -12.84
N SER A 41 -16.30 -18.32 -14.06
CA SER A 41 -15.02 -18.65 -14.67
C SER A 41 -13.99 -17.68 -14.12
N SER A 42 -13.07 -18.19 -13.31
CA SER A 42 -11.81 -17.53 -12.97
C SER A 42 -11.19 -16.96 -14.24
N SER A 43 -11.42 -15.67 -14.55
CA SER A 43 -10.67 -14.99 -15.58
C SER A 43 -9.27 -14.87 -15.02
N SER A 44 -8.40 -15.77 -15.48
CA SER A 44 -6.95 -15.63 -15.34
C SER A 44 -6.57 -14.20 -15.67
N SER A 45 -5.61 -13.64 -14.93
CA SER A 45 -4.90 -12.38 -15.21
C SER A 45 -4.49 -12.14 -16.67
N GLY A 46 -4.58 -13.14 -17.54
CA GLY A 46 -4.45 -13.07 -18.99
C GLY A 46 -5.75 -12.73 -19.74
N SER A 47 -6.49 -11.70 -19.33
CA SER A 47 -7.41 -11.07 -20.28
C SER A 47 -6.58 -10.57 -21.47
N VAL A 48 -6.94 -10.98 -22.69
CA VAL A 48 -6.21 -10.57 -23.91
C VAL A 48 -6.27 -9.04 -24.09
N SER A 49 -7.30 -8.39 -23.56
CA SER A 49 -7.43 -6.93 -23.57
C SER A 49 -6.72 -6.23 -22.39
N HIS A 50 -6.45 -6.94 -21.29
CA HIS A 50 -5.85 -6.38 -20.07
C HIS A 50 -4.85 -7.36 -19.42
N PRO A 51 -3.68 -7.61 -20.03
CA PRO A 51 -2.68 -8.49 -19.44
C PRO A 51 -2.17 -7.91 -18.12
N LEU A 52 -2.25 -8.69 -17.05
CA LEU A 52 -1.80 -8.30 -15.72
C LEU A 52 -0.67 -9.23 -15.25
N HIS A 53 0.55 -8.70 -15.26
CA HIS A 53 1.70 -9.40 -14.70
C HIS A 53 2.03 -8.84 -13.32
N MET A 54 2.00 -9.72 -12.33
CA MET A 54 2.18 -9.36 -10.93
C MET A 54 3.31 -10.14 -10.29
N SER A 55 4.00 -9.49 -9.35
CA SER A 55 4.91 -10.17 -8.44
C SER A 55 4.71 -9.64 -7.03
N ALA A 56 4.68 -10.51 -6.03
CA ALA A 56 4.49 -10.11 -4.65
C ALA A 56 5.24 -11.03 -3.69
N GLY A 57 5.58 -10.50 -2.52
CA GLY A 57 6.23 -11.25 -1.45
C GLY A 57 7.15 -10.38 -0.63
N TYR A 58 8.09 -11.03 0.08
CA TYR A 58 8.94 -10.42 1.08
C TYR A 58 10.38 -10.30 0.62
N LEU A 59 11.02 -9.17 0.94
CA LEU A 59 12.46 -9.03 0.87
C LEU A 59 13.01 -8.42 2.17
N PRO A 60 14.25 -8.77 2.56
CA PRO A 60 14.91 -8.23 3.73
C PRO A 60 14.98 -6.70 3.73
N ALA A 61 14.59 -6.09 4.86
CA ALA A 61 14.64 -4.65 5.09
C ALA A 61 15.93 -4.20 5.79
N ARG A 62 16.61 -5.11 6.50
CA ARG A 62 17.84 -4.84 7.24
C ARG A 62 18.96 -5.81 6.86
N PRO A 63 20.24 -5.38 6.95
CA PRO A 63 21.35 -6.32 6.86
C PRO A 63 21.32 -7.33 8.02
N PRO A 64 21.89 -8.53 7.83
CA PRO A 64 22.08 -9.48 8.93
C PRO A 64 22.90 -8.86 10.07
N ALA A 65 22.61 -9.24 11.32
CA ALA A 65 23.28 -8.68 12.49
C ALA A 65 24.77 -9.05 12.56
N ARG A 66 25.17 -10.20 12.00
CA ARG A 66 26.56 -10.63 11.86
C ARG A 66 26.86 -11.02 10.42
N SER A 67 28.08 -10.73 9.98
CA SER A 67 28.55 -11.16 8.66
C SER A 67 28.54 -12.68 8.55
N GLY A 68 27.73 -13.22 7.62
CA GLY A 68 27.59 -14.66 7.38
C GLY A 68 26.23 -15.24 7.80
N ASP A 69 25.41 -14.49 8.55
CA ASP A 69 24.04 -14.89 8.86
C ASP A 69 23.14 -14.69 7.62
N SER A 70 22.16 -15.59 7.42
CA SER A 70 21.18 -15.49 6.34
C SER A 70 19.92 -14.70 6.73
N VAL A 71 19.66 -14.55 8.03
CA VAL A 71 18.46 -13.89 8.57
C VAL A 71 18.76 -12.40 8.78
N PRO A 72 17.89 -11.48 8.29
CA PRO A 72 18.06 -10.06 8.53
C PRO A 72 17.97 -9.72 10.02
N LYS A 73 18.61 -8.63 10.44
CA LYS A 73 18.50 -8.15 11.81
C LYS A 73 17.02 -7.94 12.18
N ASP A 74 16.64 -8.42 13.36
CA ASP A 74 15.28 -8.39 13.91
C ASP A 74 14.23 -9.07 13.03
N ASP A 75 14.69 -9.94 12.12
CA ASP A 75 13.87 -10.58 11.08
C ASP A 75 13.04 -9.60 10.23
N ALA A 76 13.58 -8.39 10.04
CA ALA A 76 12.88 -7.28 9.40
C ALA A 76 12.72 -7.50 7.89
N HIS A 77 11.48 -7.53 7.42
CA HIS A 77 11.13 -7.70 6.01
C HIS A 77 10.08 -6.68 5.56
N LEU A 78 10.26 -6.14 4.36
CA LEU A 78 9.21 -5.38 3.68
C LEU A 78 8.48 -6.28 2.67
N TYR A 79 7.16 -6.14 2.64
CA TYR A 79 6.28 -6.76 1.67
C TYR A 79 6.05 -5.81 0.49
N PHE A 80 6.04 -6.36 -0.72
CA PHE A 80 5.76 -5.58 -1.93
C PHE A 80 4.72 -6.25 -2.82
N LEU A 81 4.04 -5.42 -3.61
CA LEU A 81 3.23 -5.81 -4.76
C LEU A 81 3.71 -5.01 -5.98
N LEU A 82 4.25 -5.70 -6.97
CA LEU A 82 4.70 -5.15 -8.25
C LEU A 82 3.67 -5.44 -9.34
N LEU A 83 3.10 -4.39 -9.93
CA LEU A 83 2.28 -4.47 -11.14
C LEU A 83 3.12 -4.02 -12.34
N ARG A 84 3.17 -4.81 -13.40
CA ARG A 84 3.83 -4.38 -14.65
C ARG A 84 2.91 -3.46 -15.47
N ALA A 85 3.54 -2.62 -16.28
CA ALA A 85 2.87 -1.77 -17.25
C ALA A 85 2.10 -2.61 -18.26
N ARG A 86 0.84 -2.25 -18.55
CA ARG A 86 0.03 -2.88 -19.62
C ARG A 86 0.52 -2.51 -21.01
N HIS A 87 0.96 -1.26 -21.16
CA HIS A 87 1.58 -0.72 -22.36
C HIS A 87 3.00 -0.28 -22.01
N THR A 88 3.99 -0.81 -22.73
CA THR A 88 5.39 -0.46 -22.49
C THR A 88 5.75 0.77 -23.34
N PRO A 89 5.97 1.96 -22.74
CA PRO A 89 6.51 3.09 -23.48
C PRO A 89 7.96 2.83 -23.91
N PRO A 90 8.47 3.55 -24.94
CA PRO A 90 9.85 3.39 -25.41
C PRO A 90 10.90 3.53 -24.30
N LYS A 91 10.58 4.35 -23.28
CA LYS A 91 11.36 4.47 -22.05
C LYS A 91 10.54 3.95 -20.88
N ARG A 92 10.92 2.79 -20.34
CA ARG A 92 10.26 2.16 -19.20
C ARG A 92 10.32 3.03 -17.95
N LYS A 93 9.26 2.94 -17.14
CA LYS A 93 9.11 3.71 -15.89
C LYS A 93 8.69 2.80 -14.77
N LEU A 94 9.24 3.04 -13.58
CA LEU A 94 8.81 2.42 -12.33
C LEU A 94 8.39 3.51 -11.35
N ILE A 95 7.18 3.39 -10.82
CA ILE A 95 6.67 4.20 -9.72
C ILE A 95 6.72 3.33 -8.46
N ILE A 96 7.45 3.76 -7.44
CA ILE A 96 7.40 3.13 -6.11
C ILE A 96 6.40 3.94 -5.30
N TRP A 97 5.29 3.30 -4.93
CA TRP A 97 4.16 3.92 -4.24
C TRP A 97 4.22 3.70 -2.73
N PHE A 98 3.98 4.77 -1.97
CA PHE A 98 3.93 4.78 -0.50
C PHE A 98 2.62 5.42 -0.01
N ASN A 99 1.82 4.69 0.77
CA ASN A 99 0.81 5.33 1.61
C ASN A 99 1.45 5.89 2.91
N GLY A 100 0.64 6.62 3.69
CA GLY A 100 1.10 7.41 4.83
C GLY A 100 0.85 6.78 6.20
N GLY A 101 -0.03 7.40 6.98
CA GLY A 101 -0.33 7.07 8.38
C GLY A 101 0.34 8.03 9.37
N PRO A 102 1.58 7.81 9.83
CA PRO A 102 2.51 6.71 9.55
C PRO A 102 1.98 5.31 9.91
N GLY A 103 2.39 4.29 9.16
CA GLY A 103 2.09 2.89 9.42
C GLY A 103 0.91 2.33 8.61
N CYS A 104 0.43 3.06 7.60
CA CYS A 104 -0.64 2.60 6.73
C CYS A 104 -0.11 1.86 5.49
N SER A 105 -0.79 0.79 5.14
CA SER A 105 -0.47 -0.16 4.08
C SER A 105 -0.57 0.47 2.69
N SER A 106 0.37 0.14 1.81
CA SER A 106 0.33 0.58 0.42
C SER A 106 -0.69 -0.20 -0.44
N PHE A 107 -1.43 -1.15 0.17
CA PHE A 107 -2.62 -1.73 -0.45
C PHE A 107 -3.77 -0.73 -0.59
N ASP A 108 -3.79 0.37 0.17
CA ASP A 108 -4.76 1.45 -0.05
C ASP A 108 -4.59 2.02 -1.47
N GLY A 109 -3.34 2.38 -1.81
CA GLY A 109 -2.97 2.78 -3.16
C GLY A 109 -3.30 1.72 -4.22
N ALA A 110 -3.01 0.45 -3.91
CA ALA A 110 -3.17 -0.65 -4.85
C ALA A 110 -4.64 -1.00 -5.16
N MET A 111 -5.52 -0.93 -4.15
CA MET A 111 -6.88 -1.45 -4.23
C MET A 111 -7.97 -0.38 -4.20
N MET A 112 -7.65 0.84 -3.78
CA MET A 112 -8.64 1.92 -3.64
C MET A 112 -8.29 3.12 -4.54
N GLU A 113 -7.02 3.34 -4.91
CA GLU A 113 -6.61 4.60 -5.53
C GLU A 113 -6.04 4.52 -6.95
N VAL A 114 -4.85 3.94 -7.13
CA VAL A 114 -4.06 4.07 -8.38
C VAL A 114 -3.72 2.73 -9.03
N GLY A 115 -4.00 1.62 -8.35
CA GLY A 115 -3.77 0.27 -8.88
C GLY A 115 -4.82 -0.21 -9.87
N ALA A 116 -4.61 -1.43 -10.36
CA ALA A 116 -5.29 -1.96 -11.55
C ALA A 116 -6.72 -2.47 -11.31
N TRP A 117 -7.18 -2.59 -10.06
CA TRP A 117 -8.49 -3.13 -9.71
C TRP A 117 -9.09 -2.43 -8.49
N ARG A 118 -10.41 -2.56 -8.32
CA ARG A 118 -11.22 -2.11 -7.18
C ARG A 118 -12.03 -3.27 -6.64
N LEU A 119 -12.59 -3.11 -5.44
CA LEU A 119 -13.57 -4.06 -4.92
C LEU A 119 -14.89 -3.91 -5.66
N ASP A 120 -15.52 -5.03 -5.98
CA ASP A 120 -16.79 -5.09 -6.72
C ASP A 120 -18.04 -4.82 -5.84
N GLY A 121 -17.86 -4.74 -4.52
CA GLY A 121 -18.94 -4.63 -3.53
C GLY A 121 -19.60 -5.95 -3.12
N ASN A 122 -19.21 -7.07 -3.73
CA ASN A 122 -19.73 -8.43 -3.48
C ASN A 122 -18.66 -9.40 -2.94
N GLY A 123 -17.48 -8.89 -2.58
CA GLY A 123 -16.38 -9.67 -2.02
C GLY A 123 -15.35 -10.18 -3.04
N GLY A 124 -15.46 -9.71 -4.29
CA GLY A 124 -14.50 -9.94 -5.37
C GLY A 124 -13.82 -8.64 -5.84
N LEU A 125 -13.14 -8.71 -6.97
CA LEU A 125 -12.45 -7.59 -7.58
C LEU A 125 -12.97 -7.31 -8.99
N VAL A 126 -13.01 -6.04 -9.34
CA VAL A 126 -13.30 -5.56 -10.69
C VAL A 126 -12.13 -4.74 -11.22
N TRP A 127 -11.85 -4.80 -12.51
CA TRP A 127 -10.84 -3.92 -13.12
C TRP A 127 -11.15 -2.44 -12.85
N ALA A 128 -10.09 -1.68 -12.58
CA ALA A 128 -10.19 -0.23 -12.57
C ALA A 128 -10.62 0.26 -13.96
N GLN A 129 -11.38 1.36 -14.00
CA GLN A 129 -11.81 1.94 -15.27
C GLN A 129 -10.63 2.23 -16.20
N ASP A 130 -10.86 2.12 -17.51
CA ASP A 130 -9.85 2.37 -18.53
C ASP A 130 -9.19 3.74 -18.34
N GLY A 131 -7.85 3.75 -18.30
CA GLY A 131 -7.07 4.97 -18.07
C GLY A 131 -7.06 5.46 -16.63
N GLY A 132 -7.74 4.81 -15.68
CA GLY A 132 -7.74 5.17 -14.26
C GLY A 132 -6.58 4.59 -13.45
N SER A 133 -6.03 3.44 -13.86
CA SER A 133 -4.88 2.83 -13.20
C SER A 133 -3.57 3.42 -13.71
N TRP A 134 -2.61 3.70 -12.83
CA TRP A 134 -1.31 4.20 -13.25
C TRP A 134 -0.46 3.13 -13.96
N ASN A 135 -0.84 1.86 -13.83
CA ASN A 135 -0.10 0.75 -14.45
C ASN A 135 -0.42 0.57 -15.94
N GLU A 136 -1.19 1.47 -16.56
CA GLU A 136 -1.33 1.43 -18.02
C GLU A 136 0.01 1.68 -18.72
N TYR A 137 0.86 2.57 -18.18
CA TYR A 137 2.12 3.00 -18.85
C TYR A 137 3.36 2.98 -17.95
N ALA A 138 3.23 2.54 -16.70
CA ALA A 138 4.34 2.43 -15.77
C ALA A 138 4.24 1.13 -14.97
N ASP A 139 5.38 0.55 -14.63
CA ASP A 139 5.42 -0.45 -13.57
C ASP A 139 5.13 0.27 -12.23
N ILE A 140 4.36 -0.34 -11.33
CA ILE A 140 4.11 0.20 -9.99
C ILE A 140 4.53 -0.81 -8.94
N LEU A 141 5.38 -0.39 -8.01
CA LEU A 141 5.77 -1.14 -6.82
C LEU A 141 5.11 -0.52 -5.59
N PHE A 142 4.03 -1.13 -5.12
CA PHE A 142 3.41 -0.81 -3.83
C PHE A 142 4.25 -1.42 -2.72
N LEU A 143 4.73 -0.59 -1.79
CA LEU A 143 5.64 -1.03 -0.74
C LEU A 143 5.05 -0.75 0.64
N ASP A 144 4.79 -1.81 1.40
CA ASP A 144 4.36 -1.68 2.79
C ASP A 144 5.56 -1.31 3.65
N GLN A 145 5.62 -0.06 4.11
CA GLN A 145 6.72 0.45 4.93
C GLN A 145 6.21 1.52 5.90
N PRO A 146 6.89 1.74 7.04
CA PRO A 146 8.07 1.02 7.55
C PRO A 146 7.75 -0.43 7.98
N VAL A 147 8.77 -1.17 8.43
CA VAL A 147 8.59 -2.55 8.94
C VAL A 147 7.48 -2.61 9.99
N GLY A 148 6.59 -3.61 9.89
CA GLY A 148 5.38 -3.72 10.71
C GLY A 148 4.09 -3.15 10.08
N THR A 149 4.20 -2.46 8.95
CA THR A 149 3.06 -1.90 8.21
C THR A 149 2.43 -2.94 7.29
N GLY A 150 1.09 -3.03 7.23
CA GLY A 150 0.39 -3.94 6.32
C GLY A 150 0.86 -5.39 6.47
N PHE A 151 1.38 -5.98 5.39
CA PHE A 151 1.95 -7.32 5.45
C PHE A 151 3.43 -7.35 5.89
N SER A 152 4.15 -6.23 5.90
CA SER A 152 5.54 -6.14 6.35
C SER A 152 5.66 -6.44 7.84
N TYR A 153 6.77 -7.07 8.24
CA TYR A 153 6.93 -7.54 9.62
C TYR A 153 8.35 -7.34 10.16
N VAL A 154 8.44 -7.39 11.48
CA VAL A 154 9.68 -7.35 12.26
C VAL A 154 9.41 -8.00 13.62
N ASN A 155 10.44 -8.49 14.29
CA ASN A 155 10.34 -8.94 15.68
C ASN A 155 9.79 -7.84 16.60
N THR A 156 9.11 -8.23 17.67
CA THR A 156 8.54 -7.34 18.69
C THR A 156 9.55 -6.29 19.16
N ASN A 157 9.11 -5.03 19.26
CA ASN A 157 9.93 -3.84 19.57
C ASN A 157 10.99 -3.46 18.51
N GLY A 158 11.00 -4.13 17.37
CA GLY A 158 11.92 -3.87 16.28
C GLY A 158 11.46 -2.80 15.29
N TYR A 159 10.37 -2.06 15.55
CA TYR A 159 9.84 -1.05 14.63
C TYR A 159 10.85 0.06 14.30
N SER A 160 10.66 0.68 13.14
CA SER A 160 11.41 1.88 12.78
C SER A 160 11.01 3.06 13.65
N THR A 161 12.00 3.79 14.16
CA THR A 161 11.80 4.88 15.12
C THR A 161 12.20 6.25 14.58
N THR A 162 12.82 6.32 13.40
CA THR A 162 13.21 7.58 12.76
C THR A 162 12.98 7.52 11.25
N LEU A 163 12.78 8.69 10.61
CA LEU A 163 12.65 8.77 9.15
C LEU A 163 13.93 8.33 8.43
N THR A 164 15.10 8.58 9.02
CA THR A 164 16.39 8.12 8.46
C THR A 164 16.47 6.59 8.46
N GLN A 165 16.09 5.95 9.58
CA GLN A 165 16.06 4.49 9.67
C GLN A 165 15.10 3.87 8.65
N ALA A 166 13.87 4.39 8.55
CA ALA A 166 12.89 3.92 7.58
C ALA A 166 13.39 4.09 6.14
N ALA A 167 14.04 5.21 5.82
CA ALA A 167 14.65 5.44 4.50
C ALA A 167 15.78 4.46 4.19
N ASP A 168 16.66 4.19 5.16
CA ASP A 168 17.76 3.22 5.01
C ASP A 168 17.24 1.80 4.77
N GLU A 169 16.14 1.41 5.44
CA GLU A 169 15.47 0.13 5.23
C GLU A 169 14.89 0.00 3.82
N VAL A 170 14.27 1.06 3.29
CA VAL A 170 13.80 1.08 1.90
C VAL A 170 14.97 1.01 0.92
N VAL A 171 16.08 1.73 1.17
CA VAL A 171 17.28 1.63 0.32
C VAL A 171 17.86 0.22 0.33
N TYR A 172 17.94 -0.41 1.50
CA TYR A 172 18.43 -1.78 1.62
C TYR A 172 17.49 -2.79 0.94
N PHE A 173 16.18 -2.65 1.11
CA PHE A 173 15.19 -3.41 0.36
C PHE A 173 15.40 -3.25 -1.16
N LEU A 174 15.61 -2.02 -1.66
CA LEU A 174 15.84 -1.79 -3.09
C LEU A 174 17.14 -2.43 -3.60
N GLN A 175 18.18 -2.54 -2.77
CA GLN A 175 19.40 -3.29 -3.12
C GLN A 175 19.11 -4.78 -3.34
N ARG A 176 18.25 -5.37 -2.51
CA ARG A 176 17.79 -6.77 -2.67
C ARG A 176 16.82 -6.91 -3.83
N PHE A 177 15.94 -5.93 -4.03
CA PHE A 177 14.95 -5.92 -5.10
C PHE A 177 15.62 -5.96 -6.49
N VAL A 178 16.64 -5.14 -6.74
CA VAL A 178 17.36 -5.16 -8.03
C VAL A 178 18.28 -6.37 -8.21
N GLU A 179 18.55 -7.15 -7.15
CA GLU A 179 19.19 -8.45 -7.29
C GLU A 179 18.22 -9.50 -7.84
N VAL A 180 16.92 -9.39 -7.52
CA VAL A 180 15.85 -10.26 -8.02
C VAL A 180 15.33 -9.79 -9.38
N PHE A 181 15.10 -8.48 -9.53
CA PHE A 181 14.54 -7.80 -10.70
C PHE A 181 15.56 -6.83 -11.31
N PRO A 182 16.62 -7.35 -11.96
CA PRO A 182 17.78 -6.55 -12.37
C PRO A 182 17.48 -5.51 -13.45
N GLU A 183 16.37 -5.65 -14.19
CA GLU A 183 15.95 -4.66 -15.18
C GLU A 183 15.68 -3.27 -14.57
N TYR A 184 15.39 -3.20 -13.27
CA TYR A 184 15.22 -1.93 -12.54
C TYR A 184 16.54 -1.35 -12.00
N GLY A 185 17.65 -2.07 -12.17
CA GLY A 185 18.97 -1.69 -11.68
C GLY A 185 19.50 -0.42 -12.35
N ARG A 186 20.11 0.47 -11.55
CA ARG A 186 20.78 1.68 -12.05
C ARG A 186 21.87 1.38 -13.07
N ASP A 187 22.53 0.24 -12.94
CA ASP A 187 23.58 -0.20 -13.84
C ASP A 187 23.04 -0.55 -15.23
N VAL A 188 21.85 -1.15 -15.31
CA VAL A 188 21.12 -1.35 -16.58
C VAL A 188 20.78 0.00 -17.21
N GLU A 189 20.22 0.92 -16.44
CA GLU A 189 19.90 2.28 -16.92
C GLU A 189 21.14 3.04 -17.39
N THR A 190 22.24 2.98 -16.65
CA THR A 190 23.46 3.70 -17.02
C THR A 190 24.10 3.13 -18.28
N ARG A 191 23.99 1.82 -18.51
CA ARG A 191 24.62 1.13 -19.64
C ARG A 191 23.76 1.12 -20.90
N TYR A 192 22.45 0.99 -20.77
CA TYR A 192 21.52 0.79 -21.87
C TYR A 192 20.37 1.79 -21.90
N GLY A 193 20.33 2.76 -20.98
CA GLY A 193 19.24 3.74 -20.91
C GLY A 193 19.14 4.64 -22.14
N SER A 194 20.24 4.89 -22.84
CA SER A 194 20.23 5.65 -24.11
C SER A 194 19.64 4.85 -25.28
N THR A 195 19.50 3.53 -25.15
CA THR A 195 18.87 2.65 -26.16
C THR A 195 17.45 2.23 -25.78
N GLY A 196 16.85 2.88 -24.77
CA GLY A 196 15.48 2.60 -24.29
C GLY A 196 15.40 1.50 -23.21
N SER A 197 16.40 0.63 -23.12
CA SER A 197 16.45 -0.60 -22.30
C SER A 197 16.66 -0.42 -20.80
N GLY A 198 16.44 0.78 -20.25
CA GLY A 198 16.61 1.04 -18.83
C GLY A 198 15.43 1.80 -18.24
N VAL A 199 15.27 1.70 -16.91
CA VAL A 199 14.06 2.15 -16.22
C VAL A 199 14.29 3.45 -15.46
N ASP A 200 13.46 4.45 -15.75
CA ASP A 200 13.35 5.66 -14.94
C ASP A 200 12.53 5.37 -13.68
N VAL A 201 13.12 5.59 -12.50
CA VAL A 201 12.43 5.33 -11.22
C VAL A 201 11.93 6.64 -10.61
N TYR A 202 10.70 6.60 -10.10
CA TYR A 202 10.04 7.70 -9.41
C TYR A 202 9.52 7.21 -8.06
N LEU A 203 9.64 8.02 -7.01
CA LEU A 203 8.96 7.77 -5.74
C LEU A 203 7.67 8.57 -5.73
N ALA A 204 6.54 7.93 -5.48
CA ALA A 204 5.24 8.59 -5.40
C ALA A 204 4.49 8.13 -4.15
N GLY A 205 3.57 8.94 -3.66
CA GLY A 205 2.76 8.55 -2.50
C GLY A 205 2.03 9.73 -1.90
N GLU A 206 1.40 9.49 -0.77
CA GLU A 206 0.49 10.46 -0.17
C GLU A 206 0.61 10.64 1.34
N SER A 207 0.00 11.71 1.86
CA SER A 207 -0.17 11.91 3.30
C SER A 207 1.18 12.00 4.02
N PHE A 208 1.41 11.16 5.04
CA PHE A 208 2.70 11.08 5.73
C PHE A 208 3.86 10.58 4.85
N ALA A 209 3.60 10.03 3.66
CA ALA A 209 4.65 9.81 2.66
C ALA A 209 5.32 11.12 2.21
N GLY A 210 4.69 12.27 2.45
CA GLY A 210 5.36 13.58 2.38
C GLY A 210 6.60 13.68 3.26
N GLN A 211 6.69 12.91 4.35
CA GLN A 211 7.90 12.74 5.15
C GLN A 211 8.81 11.64 4.59
N TYR A 212 8.26 10.46 4.30
CA TYR A 212 9.06 9.31 3.83
C TYR A 212 9.81 9.58 2.52
N ILE A 213 9.11 10.12 1.51
CA ILE A 213 9.63 10.21 0.14
C ILE A 213 10.88 11.09 0.05
N PRO A 214 10.94 12.32 0.62
CA PRO A 214 12.16 13.13 0.57
C PRO A 214 13.34 12.50 1.33
N TYR A 215 13.07 11.80 2.45
CA TYR A 215 14.10 11.08 3.20
C TYR A 215 14.68 9.91 2.40
N THR A 216 13.82 9.07 1.82
CA THR A 216 14.22 7.96 0.94
C THR A 216 14.95 8.46 -0.31
N ALA A 217 14.47 9.53 -0.94
CA ALA A 217 15.15 10.15 -2.08
C ALA A 217 16.55 10.66 -1.72
N SER A 218 16.68 11.32 -0.56
CA SER A 218 17.97 11.78 -0.05
C SER A 218 18.90 10.60 0.21
N ALA A 219 18.43 9.54 0.87
CA ALA A 219 19.23 8.34 1.13
C ALA A 219 19.70 7.66 -0.17
N LEU A 220 18.84 7.56 -1.18
CA LEU A 220 19.19 7.04 -2.51
C LEU A 220 20.28 7.87 -3.21
N LEU A 221 20.21 9.20 -3.15
CA LEU A 221 21.22 10.07 -3.77
C LEU A 221 22.57 10.02 -3.06
N HIS A 222 22.57 9.84 -1.73
CA HIS A 222 23.80 9.77 -0.93
C HIS A 222 24.39 8.36 -0.84
N ALA A 223 23.65 7.32 -1.25
CA ALA A 223 24.14 5.96 -1.28
C ALA A 223 25.40 5.86 -2.17
N PRO A 224 26.50 5.23 -1.71
CA PRO A 224 27.71 5.10 -2.53
C PRO A 224 27.48 4.34 -3.84
N ARG A 225 26.50 3.44 -3.86
CA ARG A 225 26.03 2.72 -5.04
C ARG A 225 24.50 2.72 -5.02
N PRO A 226 23.85 3.75 -5.58
CA PRO A 226 22.39 3.82 -5.61
C PRO A 226 21.83 2.62 -6.40
N PRO A 227 20.90 1.83 -5.85
CA PRO A 227 20.40 0.61 -6.51
C PRO A 227 19.58 0.93 -7.77
N VAL A 228 18.93 2.09 -7.81
CA VAL A 228 18.00 2.51 -8.88
C VAL A 228 18.38 3.89 -9.44
N SER A 229 17.89 4.19 -10.65
CA SER A 229 18.04 5.52 -11.26
C SER A 229 16.84 6.41 -10.96
N LEU A 230 16.86 7.06 -9.79
CA LEU A 230 15.83 8.01 -9.39
C LEU A 230 15.80 9.26 -10.30
N LYS A 231 14.63 9.60 -10.86
CA LYS A 231 14.42 10.76 -11.74
C LYS A 231 13.50 11.83 -11.13
N GLY A 232 12.65 11.47 -10.18
CA GLY A 232 11.80 12.44 -9.50
C GLY A 232 11.00 11.85 -8.34
N ILE A 233 10.35 12.76 -7.61
CA ILE A 233 9.43 12.44 -6.52
C ILE A 233 8.07 13.12 -6.72
N ALA A 234 6.98 12.44 -6.38
CA ALA A 234 5.62 12.96 -6.43
C ALA A 234 4.94 12.77 -5.07
N ILE A 235 4.34 13.82 -4.52
CA ILE A 235 3.75 13.81 -3.17
C ILE A 235 2.34 14.37 -3.25
N GLY A 236 1.34 13.50 -3.02
CA GLY A 236 -0.07 13.83 -2.98
C GLY A 236 -0.53 14.17 -1.58
N ASN A 237 -1.25 15.28 -1.40
CA ASN A 237 -1.85 15.66 -0.11
C ASN A 237 -0.88 15.43 1.07
N GLY A 238 0.37 15.84 0.91
CA GLY A 238 1.45 15.40 1.78
C GLY A 238 1.74 16.34 2.95
N PHE A 239 2.02 15.79 4.13
CA PHE A 239 2.53 16.57 5.27
C PHE A 239 4.07 16.67 5.20
N MET A 240 4.59 17.87 4.96
CA MET A 240 6.01 18.14 4.69
C MET A 240 6.58 19.32 5.49
N ASP A 241 5.79 20.38 5.59
CA ASP A 241 6.17 21.68 6.17
C ASP A 241 5.16 22.11 7.24
N PRO A 242 5.41 21.76 8.53
CA PRO A 242 4.58 22.19 9.65
C PRO A 242 4.29 23.70 9.65
N ARG A 243 5.27 24.53 9.28
CA ARG A 243 5.16 25.99 9.33
C ARG A 243 4.23 26.55 8.26
N SER A 244 4.22 25.95 7.07
CA SER A 244 3.31 26.36 5.99
C SER A 244 1.93 25.69 6.11
N GLN A 245 1.83 24.50 6.69
CA GLN A 245 0.60 23.71 6.67
C GLN A 245 -0.29 23.92 7.89
N TYR A 246 0.24 23.95 9.12
CA TYR A 246 -0.62 24.10 10.29
C TYR A 246 -1.41 25.41 10.31
N GLY A 247 -2.69 25.31 10.60
CA GLY A 247 -3.66 26.40 10.65
C GLY A 247 -4.36 26.65 9.31
N THR A 248 -3.91 26.02 8.21
CA THR A 248 -4.62 26.10 6.93
C THR A 248 -5.94 25.35 6.94
N GLU A 249 -6.13 24.41 7.86
CA GLU A 249 -7.39 23.70 8.08
C GLU A 249 -8.51 24.69 8.43
N LEU A 250 -8.22 25.69 9.27
CA LEU A 250 -9.17 26.76 9.57
C LEU A 250 -9.50 27.60 8.32
N GLU A 251 -8.52 27.86 7.46
CA GLU A 251 -8.72 28.57 6.20
C GLU A 251 -9.61 27.77 5.25
N VAL A 252 -9.46 26.45 5.20
CA VAL A 252 -10.34 25.55 4.44
C VAL A 252 -11.78 25.70 4.94
N MET A 253 -12.02 25.61 6.25
CA MET A 253 -13.36 25.75 6.84
C MET A 253 -14.06 27.06 6.43
N ILE A 254 -13.31 28.16 6.32
CA ILE A 254 -13.84 29.44 5.85
C ILE A 254 -14.04 29.46 4.33
N SER A 255 -13.04 29.01 3.56
CA SER A 255 -13.09 29.03 2.09
C SER A 255 -14.21 28.16 1.51
N LYS A 256 -14.56 27.07 2.20
CA LYS A 256 -15.67 26.17 1.84
C LYS A 256 -17.02 26.63 2.39
N GLY A 257 -17.06 27.77 3.10
CA GLY A 257 -18.29 28.33 3.66
C GLY A 257 -18.88 27.52 4.82
N LEU A 258 -18.10 26.60 5.42
CA LEU A 258 -18.55 25.79 6.55
C LEU A 258 -18.65 26.63 7.83
N TRP A 259 -17.74 27.59 7.99
CA TRP A 259 -17.76 28.60 9.04
C TRP A 259 -17.55 30.02 8.48
N THR A 260 -17.73 31.03 9.33
CA THR A 260 -17.40 32.42 9.01
C THR A 260 -16.40 32.97 10.01
N THR A 261 -15.68 34.03 9.67
CA THR A 261 -14.70 34.67 10.57
C THR A 261 -15.33 35.23 11.86
N ASN A 262 -16.66 35.37 11.90
CA ASN A 262 -17.40 35.84 13.07
C ASN A 262 -17.95 34.69 13.94
N SER A 263 -17.85 33.44 13.47
CA SER A 263 -18.42 32.30 14.18
C SER A 263 -17.69 32.03 15.51
N PRO A 264 -18.39 31.53 16.55
CA PRO A 264 -17.73 31.12 17.80
C PRO A 264 -16.65 30.06 17.57
N GLU A 265 -16.88 29.12 16.64
CA GLU A 265 -15.97 28.04 16.28
C GLU A 265 -14.67 28.60 15.71
N TYR A 266 -14.76 29.54 14.75
CA TYR A 266 -13.60 30.21 14.18
C TYR A 266 -12.75 30.87 15.27
N ARG A 267 -13.37 31.65 16.17
CA ARG A 267 -12.64 32.32 17.26
C ARG A 267 -11.92 31.33 18.16
N LYS A 268 -12.52 30.18 18.42
CA LYS A 268 -11.91 29.13 19.25
C LYS A 268 -10.70 28.51 18.57
N VAL A 269 -10.81 28.13 17.30
CA VAL A 269 -9.71 27.50 16.54
C VAL A 269 -8.60 28.52 16.26
N ALA A 270 -8.93 29.78 15.94
CA ALA A 270 -7.96 30.84 15.73
C ALA A 270 -7.02 31.03 16.94
N GLN A 271 -7.55 30.92 18.17
CA GLN A 271 -6.72 30.94 19.38
C GLN A 271 -5.74 29.76 19.47
N VAL A 272 -6.12 28.57 18.96
CA VAL A 272 -5.24 27.40 18.90
C VAL A 272 -4.15 27.62 17.85
N VAL A 273 -4.54 28.09 16.67
CA VAL A 273 -3.61 28.45 15.57
C VAL A 273 -2.58 29.48 16.04
N ASP A 274 -3.01 30.51 16.76
CA ASP A 274 -2.09 31.53 17.31
C ASP A 274 -1.09 30.95 18.31
N ARG A 275 -1.50 29.98 19.15
CA ARG A 275 -0.58 29.29 20.07
C ARG A 275 0.42 28.43 19.30
N CYS A 276 -0.05 27.66 18.33
CA CYS A 276 0.79 26.87 17.43
C CYS A 276 1.84 27.74 16.74
N ARG A 277 1.43 28.85 16.09
CA ARG A 277 2.35 29.78 15.42
C ARG A 277 3.41 30.36 16.35
N LYS A 278 3.00 30.84 17.53
CA LYS A 278 3.95 31.38 18.54
C LYS A 278 4.99 30.36 18.98
N MET A 279 4.62 29.07 19.04
CA MET A 279 5.57 28.00 19.38
C MET A 279 6.52 27.73 18.21
N LEU A 280 6.00 27.60 16.98
CA LEU A 280 6.83 27.41 15.79
C LEU A 280 7.83 28.55 15.60
N ASP A 281 7.45 29.79 15.94
CA ASP A 281 8.32 30.99 15.89
C ASP A 281 9.43 31.01 16.95
N LYS A 282 9.17 30.47 18.14
CA LYS A 282 10.17 30.36 19.21
C LYS A 282 11.21 29.26 18.95
N GLY A 283 10.83 28.22 18.20
CA GLY A 283 11.64 27.03 17.94
C GLY A 283 12.45 27.06 16.64
N ALA A 284 12.85 28.23 16.12
CA ALA A 284 13.52 28.32 14.81
C ALA A 284 14.83 27.51 14.68
N SER A 285 15.46 27.10 15.80
CA SER A 285 16.63 26.21 15.81
C SER A 285 16.31 24.71 15.93
N GLU A 286 15.07 24.34 16.25
CA GLU A 286 14.62 22.96 16.49
C GLU A 286 13.18 22.78 15.99
N LEU A 287 12.97 22.94 14.68
CA LEU A 287 11.66 22.72 14.06
C LEU A 287 11.34 21.22 14.13
N HIS A 288 10.56 20.82 15.13
CA HIS A 288 10.07 19.45 15.27
C HIS A 288 8.88 19.20 14.32
N ARG A 289 8.72 17.97 13.85
CA ARG A 289 7.64 17.58 12.94
C ARG A 289 6.27 17.58 13.61
N ALA A 290 6.21 17.05 14.82
CA ALA A 290 5.03 17.02 15.66
C ALA A 290 5.21 18.01 16.79
N THR A 291 4.21 18.89 16.96
CA THR A 291 4.23 19.85 18.07
C THR A 291 2.84 19.86 18.69
N ALA A 292 2.75 19.44 19.96
CA ALA A 292 1.46 19.14 20.59
C ALA A 292 0.41 20.27 20.48
N PRO A 293 0.75 21.57 20.64
CA PRO A 293 -0.20 22.66 20.42
C PRO A 293 -0.74 22.82 18.99
N CYS A 294 -0.02 22.33 17.98
CA CYS A 294 -0.46 22.38 16.58
C CYS A 294 -1.38 21.21 16.22
N ASP A 295 -1.13 20.02 16.79
CA ASP A 295 -2.00 18.84 16.60
C ASP A 295 -3.42 19.07 17.15
N ASP A 296 -3.55 19.96 18.14
CA ASP A 296 -4.84 20.38 18.69
C ASP A 296 -5.74 21.13 17.69
N ILE A 297 -5.19 21.67 16.59
CA ILE A 297 -5.96 22.48 15.62
C ILE A 297 -7.05 21.62 14.98
N LEU A 298 -6.65 20.52 14.34
CA LEU A 298 -7.59 19.62 13.65
C LEU A 298 -8.53 18.94 14.65
N GLN A 299 -8.03 18.55 15.83
CA GLN A 299 -8.87 18.03 16.91
C GLN A 299 -9.96 18.99 17.34
N THR A 300 -9.61 20.25 17.55
CA THR A 300 -10.57 21.27 17.93
C THR A 300 -11.60 21.48 16.80
N ILE A 301 -11.17 21.42 15.54
CA ILE A 301 -12.09 21.53 14.40
C ILE A 301 -13.10 20.37 14.39
N VAL A 302 -12.60 19.14 14.49
CA VAL A 302 -13.44 17.94 14.48
C VAL A 302 -14.42 17.97 15.65
N GLN A 303 -13.96 18.27 16.87
CA GLN A 303 -14.83 18.36 18.05
C GLN A 303 -15.93 19.42 17.89
N LEU A 304 -15.60 20.59 17.35
CA LEU A 304 -16.58 21.67 17.11
C LEU A 304 -17.49 21.38 15.92
N SER A 305 -17.15 20.40 15.08
CA SER A 305 -17.98 19.99 13.95
C SER A 305 -19.11 19.04 14.32
N TYR A 306 -19.17 18.54 15.57
CA TYR A 306 -20.13 17.51 15.99
C TYR A 306 -21.57 17.98 15.82
N ARG A 307 -22.38 17.18 15.14
CA ARG A 307 -23.82 17.41 14.95
C ARG A 307 -24.59 16.18 15.37
N ARG A 308 -25.75 16.41 15.98
CA ARG A 308 -26.73 15.35 16.23
C ARG A 308 -27.64 15.24 15.02
N GLU A 309 -27.49 14.21 14.21
CA GLU A 309 -28.41 13.95 13.11
C GLU A 309 -29.58 13.08 13.60
N LYS A 310 -30.81 13.48 13.26
CA LYS A 310 -31.93 12.54 13.25
C LYS A 310 -31.82 11.77 11.94
N LEU A 311 -31.67 10.45 12.03
CA LEU A 311 -31.71 9.55 10.88
C LEU A 311 -33.10 9.63 10.22
N GLU A 312 -33.27 10.54 9.26
CA GLU A 312 -34.38 10.53 8.32
C GLU A 312 -33.83 10.10 6.97
N GLY A 313 -34.13 8.85 6.60
CA GLY A 313 -33.71 8.26 5.34
C GLY A 313 -34.20 9.07 4.15
N LYS A 314 -33.27 9.76 3.49
CA LYS A 314 -33.38 10.11 2.08
C LYS A 314 -32.04 9.86 1.39
N GLN A 315 -31.95 8.69 0.76
CA GLN A 315 -30.99 8.49 -0.32
C GLN A 315 -31.33 9.41 -1.48
N GLN A 316 -30.40 10.30 -1.83
CA GLN A 316 -30.16 10.72 -3.21
C GLN A 316 -28.77 11.38 -3.30
N GLY A 317 -27.79 10.61 -3.79
CA GLY A 317 -26.51 11.09 -4.34
C GLY A 317 -25.52 11.72 -3.35
N GLY A 318 -24.59 10.91 -2.84
CA GLY A 318 -23.52 11.34 -1.92
C GLY A 318 -23.77 10.84 -0.50
N GLY A 319 -23.78 9.52 -0.32
CA GLY A 319 -24.27 8.84 0.87
C GLY A 319 -23.40 9.02 2.10
N VAL A 320 -24.02 9.44 3.20
CA VAL A 320 -23.55 9.16 4.55
C VAL A 320 -23.48 7.64 4.70
N VAL A 321 -22.29 7.06 4.79
CA VAL A 321 -22.12 5.67 5.19
C VAL A 321 -22.22 5.62 6.71
N VAL A 322 -23.44 5.54 7.22
CA VAL A 322 -23.66 5.15 8.62
C VAL A 322 -23.69 3.64 8.64
N GLY A 323 -22.72 3.00 9.31
CA GLY A 323 -22.77 1.57 9.58
C GLY A 323 -24.10 1.19 10.23
N GLU A 324 -24.74 0.14 9.72
CA GLU A 324 -25.96 -0.41 10.31
C GLU A 324 -25.70 -0.80 11.77
N GLY A 325 -26.23 -0.02 12.73
CA GLY A 325 -26.09 -0.39 14.14
C GLY A 325 -26.46 0.65 15.20
N ASN A 326 -26.50 1.95 14.92
CA ASN A 326 -26.90 2.92 15.95
C ASN A 326 -27.79 4.05 15.42
N ALA A 327 -29.09 3.85 15.59
CA ALA A 327 -30.10 4.87 15.38
C ALA A 327 -30.00 5.98 16.46
N GLY A 328 -29.06 6.92 16.28
CA GLY A 328 -28.96 8.13 17.12
C GLY A 328 -27.55 8.64 17.46
N GLY A 329 -26.53 8.42 16.61
CA GLY A 329 -25.16 8.89 16.84
C GLY A 329 -24.90 10.36 16.47
N ASN A 330 -23.89 10.98 17.10
CA ASN A 330 -23.33 12.25 16.62
C ASN A 330 -22.47 11.99 15.37
N THR A 331 -22.54 12.88 14.39
CA THR A 331 -21.67 12.89 13.20
C THR A 331 -20.68 14.04 13.28
N CYS A 332 -19.50 13.87 12.67
CA CYS A 332 -18.46 14.87 12.54
C CYS A 332 -18.06 15.04 11.08
N ILE A 333 -17.32 16.11 10.79
CA ILE A 333 -16.70 16.30 9.48
C ILE A 333 -15.72 15.17 9.20
N ASN A 334 -15.67 14.69 7.96
CA ASN A 334 -14.64 13.76 7.52
C ASN A 334 -13.34 14.55 7.28
N ILE A 335 -12.25 14.18 7.96
CA ILE A 335 -10.96 14.86 7.84
C ILE A 335 -10.27 14.67 6.47
N TYR A 336 -10.71 13.70 5.67
CA TYR A 336 -10.18 13.41 4.34
C TYR A 336 -10.99 14.06 3.22
N ASP A 337 -12.25 14.44 3.48
CA ASP A 337 -13.11 15.18 2.54
C ASP A 337 -14.11 16.07 3.29
N VAL A 338 -13.92 17.38 3.21
CA VAL A 338 -14.76 18.38 3.90
C VAL A 338 -16.23 18.38 3.48
N ARG A 339 -16.56 17.77 2.34
CA ARG A 339 -17.93 17.63 1.85
C ARG A 339 -18.67 16.48 2.56
N LEU A 340 -17.93 15.54 3.14
CA LEU A 340 -18.45 14.33 3.76
C LEU A 340 -18.53 14.45 5.29
N ARG A 341 -19.35 13.57 5.87
CA ARG A 341 -19.46 13.38 7.32
C ARG A 341 -19.33 11.90 7.65
N ASP A 342 -18.87 11.63 8.86
CA ASP A 342 -18.73 10.28 9.41
C ASP A 342 -19.26 10.25 10.85
N THR A 343 -19.50 9.04 11.34
CA THR A 343 -19.83 8.77 12.74
C THR A 343 -18.71 9.25 13.67
N ALA A 344 -19.07 9.91 14.76
CA ALA A 344 -18.10 10.27 15.80
C ALA A 344 -17.85 9.07 16.72
N PRO A 345 -16.59 8.80 17.14
CA PRO A 345 -15.39 9.63 16.94
C PRO A 345 -14.56 9.30 15.69
N ALA A 346 -15.02 8.43 14.78
CA ALA A 346 -14.25 8.01 13.61
C ALA A 346 -13.92 9.18 12.65
N CYS A 347 -14.87 10.06 12.37
CA CYS A 347 -14.61 11.35 11.70
C CYS A 347 -13.76 11.30 10.42
N GLY A 348 -13.90 10.23 9.64
CA GLY A 348 -13.10 9.96 8.44
C GLY A 348 -12.40 8.60 8.49
N MET A 349 -12.21 8.00 9.66
CA MET A 349 -11.55 6.70 9.79
C MET A 349 -12.36 5.51 9.24
N ASN A 350 -13.66 5.68 8.97
CA ASN A 350 -14.45 4.67 8.25
C ASN A 350 -14.46 4.88 6.73
N TRP A 351 -13.81 5.93 6.23
CA TRP A 351 -13.74 6.27 4.82
C TRP A 351 -12.42 5.77 4.22
N PRO A 352 -12.39 5.32 2.96
CA PRO A 352 -13.51 5.26 2.02
C PRO A 352 -14.47 4.09 2.28
N PRO A 353 -15.68 4.09 1.68
CA PRO A 353 -16.65 2.99 1.83
C PRO A 353 -16.10 1.61 1.40
N THR A 354 -15.04 1.60 0.59
CA THR A 354 -14.34 0.39 0.15
C THR A 354 -13.40 -0.19 1.20
N LEU A 355 -13.07 0.54 2.27
CA LEU A 355 -12.10 0.13 3.28
C LEU A 355 -12.52 -1.17 3.99
N ALA A 356 -13.71 -1.23 4.58
CA ALA A 356 -14.18 -2.43 5.28
C ALA A 356 -14.24 -3.67 4.37
N PRO A 357 -14.73 -3.59 3.11
CA PRO A 357 -14.58 -4.65 2.13
C PRO A 357 -13.12 -5.05 1.83
N THR A 358 -12.14 -4.14 1.87
CA THR A 358 -10.71 -4.44 1.67
C THR A 358 -10.20 -5.37 2.76
N TYR A 359 -10.51 -5.09 4.03
CA TYR A 359 -10.20 -5.97 5.16
C TYR A 359 -10.73 -7.39 4.91
N ALA A 360 -12.00 -7.50 4.50
CA ALA A 360 -12.63 -8.79 4.25
C ALA A 360 -11.95 -9.56 3.12
N TYR A 361 -11.59 -8.89 2.01
CA TYR A 361 -10.93 -9.51 0.87
C TYR A 361 -9.51 -10.00 1.21
N LEU A 362 -8.69 -9.14 1.81
CA LEU A 362 -7.29 -9.46 2.16
C LEU A 362 -7.16 -10.46 3.30
N ALA A 363 -8.22 -10.66 4.11
CA ALA A 363 -8.25 -11.72 5.11
C ALA A 363 -8.40 -13.13 4.53
N ARG A 364 -8.95 -13.26 3.30
CA ARG A 364 -9.24 -14.57 2.69
C ARG A 364 -7.98 -15.40 2.50
N ALA A 365 -8.05 -16.69 2.82
CA ALA A 365 -6.89 -17.59 2.76
C ALA A 365 -6.38 -17.81 1.33
N ASP A 366 -7.26 -17.91 0.35
CA ASP A 366 -6.92 -18.05 -1.07
C ASP A 366 -6.26 -16.79 -1.63
N VAL A 367 -6.72 -15.60 -1.22
CA VAL A 367 -6.11 -14.31 -1.57
C VAL A 367 -4.71 -14.19 -0.99
N ARG A 368 -4.55 -14.45 0.32
CA ARG A 368 -3.24 -14.43 0.99
C ARG A 368 -2.26 -15.42 0.38
N GLN A 369 -2.73 -16.62 0.03
CA GLN A 369 -1.91 -17.60 -0.67
C GLN A 369 -1.49 -17.13 -2.06
N ALA A 370 -2.42 -16.56 -2.85
CA ALA A 370 -2.12 -16.05 -4.19
C ALA A 370 -1.07 -14.93 -4.14
N LEU A 371 -1.13 -14.08 -3.11
CA LEU A 371 -0.23 -12.96 -2.87
C LEU A 371 1.09 -13.36 -2.17
N HIS A 372 1.33 -14.64 -1.91
CA HIS A 372 2.53 -15.13 -1.19
C HIS A 372 2.69 -14.53 0.22
N VAL A 373 1.59 -14.21 0.90
CA VAL A 373 1.59 -13.73 2.29
C VAL A 373 1.89 -14.91 3.22
N ASP A 374 2.93 -14.77 4.05
CA ASP A 374 3.42 -15.87 4.90
C ASP A 374 2.52 -16.06 6.13
N ASN A 375 1.98 -17.27 6.30
CA ASN A 375 1.19 -17.63 7.48
C ASN A 375 2.05 -17.84 8.74
N LYS A 376 3.37 -18.03 8.62
CA LYS A 376 4.26 -18.34 9.75
C LYS A 376 4.52 -17.15 10.66
N HIS A 377 4.61 -15.96 10.09
CA HIS A 377 4.94 -14.73 10.84
C HIS A 377 3.70 -14.04 11.39
N LYS A 378 2.55 -14.75 11.38
CA LYS A 378 1.24 -14.28 11.86
C LYS A 378 1.06 -12.79 11.56
N PRO A 379 1.08 -12.36 10.28
CA PRO A 379 0.66 -11.02 9.96
C PRO A 379 -0.77 -10.96 10.45
N GLU A 380 -0.98 -10.29 11.58
CA GLU A 380 -2.28 -10.06 12.18
C GLU A 380 -3.20 -9.65 11.03
N ALA A 381 -4.42 -10.22 10.97
CA ALA A 381 -5.34 -10.07 9.83
C ALA A 381 -5.18 -8.67 9.23
N TRP A 382 -4.76 -8.59 7.94
CA TRP A 382 -4.25 -7.37 7.32
C TRP A 382 -4.94 -6.14 7.90
N VAL A 383 -4.16 -5.25 8.50
CA VAL A 383 -4.66 -3.98 9.00
C VAL A 383 -4.24 -2.87 8.06
N GLU A 384 -5.15 -1.93 7.83
CA GLU A 384 -4.87 -0.75 7.03
C GLU A 384 -3.71 0.02 7.66
N CYS A 385 -3.82 0.38 8.94
CA CYS A 385 -2.81 1.15 9.65
C CYS A 385 -2.40 0.48 10.97
N ASN A 386 -1.09 0.28 11.18
CA ASN A 386 -0.55 -0.24 12.43
C ASN A 386 -0.15 0.90 13.37
N ASN A 387 -0.89 1.03 14.47
CA ASN A 387 -0.70 2.10 15.46
C ASN A 387 0.65 2.05 16.17
N ASN A 388 1.23 0.87 16.36
CA ASN A 388 2.55 0.74 16.99
C ASN A 388 3.65 1.33 16.10
N VAL A 389 3.56 1.08 14.79
CA VAL A 389 4.44 1.72 13.80
C VAL A 389 4.20 3.23 13.79
N GLY A 390 2.94 3.64 13.79
CA GLY A 390 2.56 5.04 13.80
C GLY A 390 3.08 5.80 15.02
N GLY A 391 2.90 5.24 16.22
CA GLY A 391 3.38 5.78 17.49
C GLY A 391 4.91 5.89 17.52
N ALA A 392 5.63 4.85 17.07
CA ALA A 392 7.08 4.86 16.98
C ALA A 392 7.58 5.99 16.06
N MET A 393 7.00 6.14 14.86
CA MET A 393 7.39 7.18 13.91
C MET A 393 7.02 8.60 14.33
N ARG A 394 5.91 8.78 15.06
CA ARG A 394 5.50 10.09 15.60
C ARG A 394 6.34 10.52 16.80
N SER A 395 6.92 9.56 17.54
CA SER A 395 7.83 9.84 18.66
C SER A 395 9.21 10.35 18.23
N ASP A 396 9.53 10.28 16.93
CA ASP A 396 10.79 10.77 16.37
C ASP A 396 10.89 12.30 16.48
N SER A 397 11.69 12.71 17.45
CA SER A 397 12.09 14.10 17.69
C SER A 397 13.42 14.47 17.02
N THR A 398 14.07 13.52 16.35
CA THR A 398 15.44 13.68 15.84
C THR A 398 15.47 14.13 14.38
N SER A 399 14.54 13.65 13.55
CA SER A 399 14.54 14.02 12.13
C SER A 399 13.77 15.33 11.89
N ALA A 400 14.37 16.25 11.12
CA ALA A 400 13.71 17.50 10.73
C ALA A 400 12.52 17.24 9.77
N PRO A 401 11.57 18.18 9.63
CA PRO A 401 10.54 18.10 8.59
C PRO A 401 11.16 17.95 7.20
N SER A 402 10.58 17.08 6.38
CA SER A 402 11.09 16.70 5.06
C SER A 402 11.19 17.86 4.06
N VAL A 403 10.46 18.96 4.26
CA VAL A 403 10.61 20.20 3.46
C VAL A 403 12.05 20.72 3.44
N THR A 404 12.83 20.45 4.51
CA THR A 404 14.24 20.84 4.61
C THR A 404 15.14 20.12 3.60
N LEU A 405 14.71 18.96 3.08
CA LEU A 405 15.45 18.18 2.08
C LEU A 405 15.12 18.58 0.64
N LEU A 406 13.91 19.12 0.39
CA LEU A 406 13.43 19.45 -0.95
C LEU A 406 14.36 20.39 -1.75
N PRO A 407 14.99 21.45 -1.17
CA PRO A 407 15.88 22.32 -1.94
C PRO A 407 17.06 21.56 -2.56
N LYS A 408 17.74 20.70 -1.78
CA LYS A 408 18.87 19.91 -2.26
C LYS A 408 18.44 18.85 -3.29
N LEU A 409 17.26 18.26 -3.11
CA LEU A 409 16.69 17.32 -4.08
C LEU A 409 16.46 18.02 -5.43
N LEU A 410 15.82 19.20 -5.43
CA LEU A 410 15.62 20.00 -6.64
C LEU A 410 16.96 20.42 -7.29
N GLU A 411 17.94 20.86 -6.48
CA GLU A 411 19.26 21.28 -6.94
C GLU A 411 20.11 20.14 -7.51
N SER A 412 19.83 18.89 -7.11
CA SER A 412 20.45 17.71 -7.72
C SER A 412 19.94 17.41 -9.14
N GLY A 413 18.90 18.10 -9.59
CA GLY A 413 18.24 17.91 -10.88
C GLY A 413 17.04 16.98 -10.86
N LEU A 414 16.61 16.50 -9.68
CA LEU A 414 15.37 15.73 -9.55
C LEU A 414 14.16 16.60 -9.83
N LYS A 415 13.16 16.00 -10.49
CA LYS A 415 11.81 16.58 -10.59
C LYS A 415 11.06 16.36 -9.28
N VAL A 416 10.32 17.36 -8.82
CA VAL A 416 9.44 17.28 -7.65
C VAL A 416 8.04 17.69 -8.08
N LEU A 417 7.06 16.82 -7.89
CA LEU A 417 5.64 17.11 -8.04
C LEU A 417 4.98 17.13 -6.67
N LEU A 418 4.36 18.25 -6.32
CA LEU A 418 3.46 18.35 -5.18
C LEU A 418 2.04 18.49 -5.71
N PHE A 419 1.16 17.55 -5.38
CA PHE A 419 -0.22 17.60 -5.83
C PHE A 419 -1.19 17.51 -4.66
N ALA A 420 -2.37 18.09 -4.78
CA ALA A 420 -3.36 18.06 -3.71
C ALA A 420 -4.80 18.14 -4.23
N GLY A 421 -5.66 17.29 -3.69
CA GLY A 421 -7.11 17.42 -3.82
C GLY A 421 -7.64 18.64 -3.06
N GLU A 422 -8.53 19.41 -3.70
CA GLU A 422 -9.05 20.67 -3.15
C GLU A 422 -10.12 20.49 -2.05
N GLU A 423 -10.57 19.25 -1.79
CA GLU A 423 -11.59 18.93 -0.77
C GLU A 423 -11.00 18.28 0.49
N ASP A 424 -9.70 17.99 0.51
CA ASP A 424 -9.01 17.49 1.70
C ASP A 424 -8.94 18.56 2.81
N LEU A 425 -9.08 18.12 4.07
CA LEU A 425 -8.90 18.98 5.26
C LEU A 425 -7.51 18.79 5.88
N ILE A 426 -7.15 17.54 6.19
CA ILE A 426 -5.96 17.22 7.02
C ILE A 426 -4.66 17.63 6.35
N CYS A 427 -4.51 17.40 5.04
CA CYS A 427 -3.33 17.80 4.26
C CYS A 427 -3.74 18.66 3.05
N ASN A 428 -4.61 19.62 3.33
CA ASN A 428 -5.30 20.42 2.32
C ASN A 428 -4.40 21.13 1.29
N ALA A 429 -5.01 21.39 0.13
CA ALA A 429 -4.36 22.06 -1.00
C ALA A 429 -3.80 23.45 -0.67
N ILE A 430 -4.38 24.21 0.28
CA ILE A 430 -3.86 25.53 0.69
C ILE A 430 -2.48 25.37 1.33
N GLY A 431 -2.33 24.43 2.26
CA GLY A 431 -1.07 24.14 2.94
C GLY A 431 0.02 23.61 1.99
N VAL A 432 -0.34 22.65 1.12
CA VAL A 432 0.62 22.09 0.13
C VAL A 432 1.07 23.17 -0.85
N ARG A 433 0.16 23.99 -1.38
CA ARG A 433 0.50 25.12 -2.25
C ARG A 433 1.40 26.13 -1.56
N ARG A 434 1.08 26.50 -0.31
CA ARG A 434 1.87 27.44 0.48
C ARG A 434 3.28 26.92 0.72
N THR A 435 3.43 25.62 0.95
CA THR A 435 4.75 24.97 1.06
C THR A 435 5.57 25.18 -0.21
N ALA A 436 4.97 24.90 -1.38
CA ALA A 436 5.62 25.11 -2.68
C ALA A 436 5.99 26.59 -2.94
N GLU A 437 5.10 27.52 -2.57
CA GLU A 437 5.31 28.97 -2.70
C GLU A 437 6.35 29.52 -1.72
N ASN A 438 6.51 28.88 -0.56
CA ASN A 438 7.46 29.29 0.46
C ASN A 438 8.86 28.70 0.30
N LEU A 439 8.98 27.59 -0.43
CA LEU A 439 10.25 26.89 -0.62
C LEU A 439 11.29 27.81 -1.29
N VAL A 440 12.53 27.77 -0.81
CA VAL A 440 13.66 28.50 -1.40
C VAL A 440 14.68 27.49 -1.90
N TRP A 441 14.98 27.53 -3.19
CA TRP A 441 15.99 26.69 -3.84
C TRP A 441 16.58 27.44 -5.03
N GLY A 442 17.80 27.09 -5.46
CA GLY A 442 18.41 27.70 -6.66
C GLY A 442 18.40 29.23 -6.66
N GLY A 443 18.56 29.85 -5.47
CA GLY A 443 18.62 31.30 -5.28
C GLY A 443 17.29 32.08 -5.37
N GLN A 444 16.13 31.43 -5.52
CA GLN A 444 14.83 32.13 -5.54
C GLN A 444 13.75 31.40 -4.74
N LYS A 445 12.81 32.18 -4.19
CA LYS A 445 11.65 31.68 -3.44
C LYS A 445 10.47 31.35 -4.38
N GLY A 446 9.87 30.19 -4.18
CA GLY A 446 8.68 29.73 -4.89
C GLY A 446 8.87 29.69 -6.40
N PHE A 447 7.78 29.97 -7.12
CA PHE A 447 7.73 29.88 -8.58
C PHE A 447 8.18 31.16 -9.32
N GLY A 448 8.76 32.14 -8.60
CA GLY A 448 9.11 33.44 -9.19
C GLY A 448 7.90 34.14 -9.82
N ALA A 449 8.03 34.57 -11.07
CA ALA A 449 6.97 35.26 -11.82
C ALA A 449 5.97 34.31 -12.53
N GLN A 450 6.14 32.99 -12.42
CA GLN A 450 5.26 32.04 -13.10
C GLN A 450 3.84 32.09 -12.53
N GLN A 451 2.84 32.07 -13.41
CA GLN A 451 1.42 32.07 -13.03
C GLN A 451 0.84 30.66 -13.09
N SER A 452 -0.13 30.39 -12.21
CA SER A 452 -0.90 29.14 -12.28
C SER A 452 -1.71 29.10 -13.58
N GLN A 453 -1.72 27.97 -14.25
CA GLN A 453 -2.42 27.75 -15.50
C GLN A 453 -3.59 26.79 -15.26
N PRO A 454 -4.76 27.00 -15.88
CA PRO A 454 -5.85 26.05 -15.79
C PRO A 454 -5.48 24.76 -16.54
N TRP A 455 -5.81 23.63 -15.96
CA TRP A 455 -5.59 22.31 -16.55
C TRP A 455 -6.93 21.69 -16.92
N HIS A 456 -7.05 21.30 -18.19
CA HIS A 456 -8.23 20.70 -18.77
C HIS A 456 -7.92 19.28 -19.20
N LEU A 457 -8.86 18.38 -18.91
CA LEU A 457 -8.89 17.01 -19.40
C LEU A 457 -10.25 16.79 -20.06
N ASN A 458 -10.25 16.28 -21.30
CA ASN A 458 -11.46 16.10 -22.10
C ASN A 458 -12.35 17.37 -22.12
N HIS A 459 -11.72 18.51 -22.40
CA HIS A 459 -12.36 19.84 -22.42
C HIS A 459 -12.99 20.32 -21.11
N THR A 460 -12.83 19.58 -20.01
CA THR A 460 -13.31 19.96 -18.67
C THR A 460 -12.14 20.44 -17.83
N GLU A 461 -12.28 21.59 -17.17
CA GLU A 461 -11.26 22.06 -16.23
C GLU A 461 -11.24 21.17 -14.99
N VAL A 462 -10.16 20.42 -14.80
CA VAL A 462 -9.99 19.45 -13.70
C VAL A 462 -9.10 19.98 -12.59
N GLY A 463 -8.41 21.10 -12.81
CA GLY A 463 -7.45 21.61 -11.84
C GLY A 463 -6.64 22.79 -12.31
N SER A 464 -5.55 23.03 -11.59
CA SER A 464 -4.57 24.05 -11.92
C SER A 464 -3.15 23.50 -11.83
N TRP A 465 -2.25 24.04 -12.65
CA TRP A 465 -0.88 23.60 -12.77
C TRP A 465 0.08 24.80 -12.70
N LYS A 466 1.12 24.67 -11.91
CA LYS A 466 2.16 25.69 -11.78
C LYS A 466 3.52 25.03 -11.71
N GLU A 467 4.48 25.50 -12.50
CA GLU A 467 5.81 24.87 -12.58
C GLU A 467 6.92 25.89 -12.70
N ALA A 468 8.04 25.62 -12.02
CA ALA A 468 9.29 26.34 -12.19
C ALA A 468 10.45 25.49 -11.68
N ARG A 469 11.57 25.47 -12.41
CA ARG A 469 12.86 24.95 -11.90
C ARG A 469 12.75 23.55 -11.28
N ASN A 470 12.12 22.63 -12.02
CA ASN A 470 11.85 21.23 -11.65
C ASN A 470 10.84 21.00 -10.50
N LEU A 471 10.26 22.05 -9.91
CA LEU A 471 9.13 21.94 -9.00
C LEU A 471 7.82 22.17 -9.77
N SER A 472 6.88 21.25 -9.65
CA SER A 472 5.51 21.39 -10.14
C SER A 472 4.53 21.33 -8.96
N TYR A 473 3.56 22.23 -8.91
CA TYR A 473 2.40 22.15 -8.03
C TYR A 473 1.13 21.94 -8.86
N VAL A 474 0.29 20.99 -8.45
CA VAL A 474 -0.99 20.68 -9.12
C VAL A 474 -2.12 20.62 -8.10
N GLY A 475 -3.15 21.47 -8.28
CA GLY A 475 -4.39 21.40 -7.51
C GLY A 475 -5.46 20.66 -8.31
N ILE A 476 -6.14 19.69 -7.71
CA ILE A 476 -7.17 18.86 -8.37
C ILE A 476 -8.54 19.18 -7.78
N LYS A 477 -9.43 19.70 -8.63
CA LYS A 477 -10.78 20.12 -8.23
C LYS A 477 -11.63 18.91 -7.85
N GLY A 478 -12.36 19.03 -6.74
CA GLY A 478 -13.34 18.02 -6.32
C GLY A 478 -12.76 16.69 -5.81
N ALA A 479 -11.43 16.60 -5.67
CA ALA A 479 -10.74 15.44 -5.11
C ALA A 479 -10.47 15.61 -3.60
N SER A 480 -10.57 14.50 -2.86
CA SER A 480 -10.33 14.38 -1.43
C SER A 480 -8.82 14.24 -1.11
N HIS A 481 -8.52 13.70 0.06
CA HIS A 481 -7.18 13.26 0.45
C HIS A 481 -6.59 12.22 -0.52
N MET A 482 -7.40 11.25 -0.96
CA MET A 482 -6.99 10.20 -1.91
C MET A 482 -7.37 10.62 -3.33
N VAL A 483 -6.49 11.38 -4.00
CA VAL A 483 -6.78 11.92 -5.35
C VAL A 483 -7.04 10.82 -6.38
N GLY A 484 -6.38 9.66 -6.24
CA GLY A 484 -6.61 8.51 -7.13
C GLY A 484 -8.00 7.91 -6.99
N PHE A 485 -8.61 8.01 -5.80
CA PHE A 485 -9.97 7.53 -5.53
C PHE A 485 -11.03 8.40 -6.21
N ASP A 486 -10.98 9.73 -6.04
CA ASP A 486 -12.03 10.63 -6.59
C ASP A 486 -11.82 10.99 -8.06
N ALA A 487 -10.58 11.15 -8.49
CA ALA A 487 -10.23 11.69 -9.80
C ALA A 487 -9.20 10.81 -10.56
N PRO A 488 -9.46 9.50 -10.74
CA PRO A 488 -8.50 8.55 -11.31
C PRO A 488 -7.96 8.94 -12.70
N LEU A 489 -8.79 9.47 -13.60
CA LEU A 489 -8.31 9.90 -14.94
C LEU A 489 -7.40 11.12 -14.85
N ALA A 490 -7.75 12.09 -14.00
CA ALA A 490 -6.95 13.29 -13.78
C ALA A 490 -5.62 12.92 -13.11
N SER A 491 -5.66 12.14 -12.02
CA SER A 491 -4.46 11.73 -11.29
C SER A 491 -3.45 11.03 -12.20
N HIS A 492 -3.94 10.18 -13.10
CA HIS A 492 -3.10 9.48 -14.04
C HIS A 492 -2.55 10.38 -15.15
N ASP A 493 -3.38 11.21 -15.79
CA ASP A 493 -2.89 12.19 -16.79
C ASP A 493 -1.82 13.12 -16.20
N MET A 494 -2.02 13.59 -14.96
CA MET A 494 -1.04 14.39 -14.23
C MET A 494 0.32 13.66 -14.14
N MET A 495 0.31 12.39 -13.74
CA MET A 495 1.54 11.61 -13.62
C MET A 495 2.22 11.37 -14.97
N LEU A 496 1.47 10.99 -16.00
CA LEU A 496 2.02 10.78 -17.34
C LEU A 496 2.60 12.08 -17.92
N ARG A 497 1.96 13.23 -17.61
CA ARG A 497 2.46 14.57 -17.94
C ARG A 497 3.77 14.87 -17.24
N TRP A 498 3.82 14.71 -15.93
CA TRP A 498 5.01 15.02 -15.15
C TRP A 498 6.20 14.10 -15.46
N MET A 499 5.95 12.80 -15.64
CA MET A 499 6.98 11.82 -16.03
C MET A 499 7.45 11.97 -17.48
N GLY A 500 6.73 12.73 -18.31
CA GLY A 500 7.06 12.94 -19.72
C GLY A 500 6.87 11.69 -20.59
N VAL A 501 5.80 10.91 -20.36
CA VAL A 501 5.50 9.69 -21.16
C VAL A 501 5.13 10.07 -22.58
N ASP A 502 5.92 9.68 -23.58
CA ASP A 502 5.59 9.99 -24.97
C ASP A 502 4.37 9.18 -25.44
N PHE A 503 3.26 9.87 -25.68
CA PHE A 503 2.03 9.24 -26.15
C PHE A 503 2.09 8.94 -27.64
N TRP A 504 2.88 9.68 -28.44
CA TRP A 504 2.92 9.47 -29.90
C TRP A 504 3.40 8.06 -30.29
N SER A 505 4.13 7.41 -29.39
CA SER A 505 4.65 6.05 -29.56
C SER A 505 3.82 4.93 -28.90
N VAL A 506 2.74 5.24 -28.16
CA VAL A 506 2.07 4.21 -27.32
C VAL A 506 0.56 4.33 -27.34
N ALA A 507 -0.13 3.42 -28.02
CA ALA A 507 -1.59 3.35 -28.00
C ALA A 507 -2.14 2.97 -26.61
N GLY A 508 -3.19 3.65 -26.15
CA GLY A 508 -3.99 3.27 -24.98
C GLY A 508 -5.03 4.34 -24.59
N PRO A 509 -5.82 4.14 -23.51
CA PRO A 509 -7.00 4.96 -23.22
C PRO A 509 -6.71 6.45 -23.00
N ASN A 510 -5.72 6.78 -22.16
CA ASN A 510 -5.35 8.18 -21.90
C ASN A 510 -4.75 8.91 -23.11
N ALA A 511 -4.18 8.16 -24.05
CA ALA A 511 -3.67 8.72 -25.28
C ALA A 511 -4.78 9.28 -26.19
N ARG A 512 -6.05 8.95 -25.90
CA ARG A 512 -7.26 9.40 -26.59
C ARG A 512 -7.99 10.53 -25.84
N LEU A 513 -7.55 10.92 -24.64
CA LEU A 513 -8.17 11.97 -23.85
C LEU A 513 -7.39 13.28 -24.03
N PRO A 514 -8.00 14.34 -24.58
CA PRO A 514 -7.26 15.58 -24.81
C PRO A 514 -6.94 16.25 -23.48
N SER A 515 -5.65 16.42 -23.20
CA SER A 515 -5.13 17.07 -21.99
C SER A 515 -4.34 18.34 -22.33
N ARG A 516 -4.69 19.45 -21.67
CA ARG A 516 -4.06 20.75 -21.90
C ARG A 516 -3.85 21.52 -20.60
N VAL A 517 -2.68 22.14 -20.48
CA VAL A 517 -2.37 23.13 -19.43
C VAL A 517 -2.20 24.49 -20.09
N GLY A 518 -2.97 25.48 -19.65
CA GLY A 518 -2.95 26.83 -20.21
C GLY A 518 -3.41 26.87 -21.68
N GLY A 519 -2.78 27.73 -22.49
CA GLY A 519 -3.08 27.89 -23.92
C GLY A 519 -2.30 26.98 -24.87
N GLY A 520 -1.60 25.95 -24.37
CA GLY A 520 -0.82 25.02 -25.19
C GLY A 520 -1.69 24.10 -26.06
N PRO A 521 -1.13 23.39 -27.05
CA PRO A 521 -1.87 22.38 -27.80
C PRO A 521 -2.27 21.19 -26.91
N ASP A 522 -3.37 20.54 -27.26
CA ASP A 522 -3.81 19.31 -26.58
C ASP A 522 -2.78 18.19 -26.83
N ARG A 523 -2.50 17.41 -25.79
CA ARG A 523 -1.65 16.22 -25.90
C ARG A 523 -2.55 15.02 -26.28
N MET A 524 -2.46 14.57 -27.53
CA MET A 524 -3.27 13.49 -28.11
C MET A 524 -2.42 12.60 -29.01
N ILE A 525 -2.77 11.32 -29.14
CA ILE A 525 -2.32 10.50 -30.27
C ILE A 525 -3.16 10.85 -31.50
N GLY A 526 -2.48 11.23 -32.57
CA GLY A 526 -3.00 11.08 -33.93
C GLY A 526 -4.25 11.89 -34.24
N ALA A 527 -4.18 13.20 -34.17
CA ALA A 527 -4.90 14.03 -35.12
C ALA A 527 -3.87 14.95 -35.78
N THR A 528 -3.39 14.56 -36.97
CA THR A 528 -2.79 15.51 -37.89
C THR A 528 -3.72 16.72 -37.96
N ALA A 529 -3.17 17.91 -37.71
CA ALA A 529 -3.90 19.16 -37.88
C ALA A 529 -4.56 19.16 -39.27
N GLY A 530 -5.89 19.00 -39.33
CA GLY A 530 -6.68 19.21 -40.55
C GLY A 530 -7.57 18.09 -41.10
N ALA A 531 -7.82 16.96 -40.42
CA ALA A 531 -8.82 15.99 -40.90
C ALA A 531 -10.16 16.12 -40.13
N PRO A 532 -11.32 16.21 -40.82
CA PRO A 532 -12.62 16.33 -40.15
C PRO A 532 -12.96 15.05 -39.37
N LEU A 533 -13.53 15.20 -38.18
CA LEU A 533 -14.14 14.08 -37.44
C LEU A 533 -15.27 13.47 -38.28
N GLY A 534 -15.00 12.33 -38.89
CA GLY A 534 -15.97 11.49 -39.57
C GLY A 534 -15.61 10.03 -39.37
N SER A 535 -16.51 9.31 -38.69
CA SER A 535 -16.66 7.84 -38.64
C SER A 535 -15.52 7.00 -39.24
N ALA A 536 -14.61 6.54 -38.39
CA ALA A 536 -13.78 5.37 -38.68
C ALA A 536 -13.54 4.61 -37.37
N GLN A 537 -14.57 3.88 -36.94
CA GLN A 537 -14.34 2.57 -36.33
C GLN A 537 -13.83 1.69 -37.46
N ASP A 538 -12.52 1.62 -37.67
CA ASP A 538 -11.86 0.46 -38.25
C ASP A 538 -10.35 0.63 -38.16
N GLU A 539 -9.74 -0.32 -37.45
CA GLU A 539 -8.34 -0.72 -37.40
C GLU A 539 -7.25 0.35 -37.66
N MET A 540 -6.71 0.90 -36.58
CA MET A 540 -5.34 1.42 -36.58
C MET A 540 -4.49 0.54 -35.66
N ALA A 541 -3.80 -0.42 -36.27
CA ALA A 541 -2.77 -1.21 -35.62
C ALA A 541 -1.63 -0.28 -35.14
N PRO A 542 -1.10 -0.48 -33.91
CA PRO A 542 0.06 0.26 -33.46
C PRO A 542 1.28 -0.07 -34.32
N ASP A 543 2.16 0.91 -34.52
CA ASP A 543 3.45 0.71 -35.20
C ASP A 543 4.18 -0.52 -34.62
N ALA A 544 4.69 -1.37 -35.51
CA ALA A 544 5.35 -2.60 -35.12
C ALA A 544 6.59 -2.30 -34.28
N LYS A 545 6.69 -2.94 -33.09
CA LYS A 545 7.87 -2.90 -32.21
C LYS A 545 9.15 -3.13 -33.03
N THR A 546 10.20 -2.36 -32.75
CA THR A 546 11.49 -2.54 -33.42
C THR A 546 12.07 -3.92 -33.11
N LYS A 547 12.91 -4.47 -33.99
CA LYS A 547 13.54 -5.79 -33.78
C LYS A 547 14.36 -5.87 -32.49
N GLU A 548 14.87 -4.73 -32.02
CA GLU A 548 15.66 -4.62 -30.79
C GLU A 548 14.77 -4.67 -29.56
N GLU A 549 13.64 -3.97 -29.55
CA GLU A 549 12.63 -4.04 -28.48
C GLU A 549 12.03 -5.45 -28.36
N ILE A 550 11.69 -6.09 -29.49
CA ILE A 550 11.18 -7.48 -29.50
C ILE A 550 12.23 -8.45 -28.94
N ALA A 551 13.50 -8.28 -29.31
CA ALA A 551 14.58 -9.14 -28.83
C ALA A 551 14.85 -8.92 -27.32
N GLU A 552 14.66 -7.70 -26.82
CA GLU A 552 14.85 -7.39 -25.40
C GLU A 552 13.69 -7.91 -24.53
N GLU A 553 12.45 -7.71 -24.97
CA GLU A 553 11.26 -8.28 -24.33
C GLU A 553 11.35 -9.80 -24.30
N ALA A 554 11.70 -10.43 -25.42
CA ALA A 554 11.95 -11.87 -25.49
C ALA A 554 13.12 -12.31 -24.58
N LYS A 555 14.12 -11.46 -24.35
CA LYS A 555 15.23 -11.76 -23.43
C LYS A 555 14.77 -11.74 -21.97
N TRP A 556 13.98 -10.74 -21.56
CA TRP A 556 13.45 -10.69 -20.20
C TRP A 556 12.41 -11.79 -19.96
N GLU A 557 11.53 -12.07 -20.93
CA GLU A 557 10.64 -13.22 -20.88
C GLU A 557 11.41 -14.54 -20.80
N ALA A 558 12.49 -14.71 -21.58
CA ALA A 558 13.35 -15.88 -21.48
C ALA A 558 14.02 -15.98 -20.09
N TYR A 559 14.44 -14.87 -19.48
CA TYR A 559 14.97 -14.85 -18.12
C TYR A 559 13.94 -15.34 -17.10
N TYR A 560 12.69 -14.85 -17.15
CA TYR A 560 11.63 -15.31 -16.24
C TYR A 560 11.19 -16.75 -16.50
N ASN A 561 11.16 -17.17 -17.77
CA ASN A 561 10.75 -18.52 -18.16
C ASN A 561 11.85 -19.57 -18.01
N ALA A 562 13.12 -19.17 -17.90
CA ALA A 562 14.25 -20.10 -17.71
C ALA A 562 14.13 -20.90 -16.41
N GLY A 563 13.55 -20.32 -15.35
CA GLY A 563 13.25 -21.03 -14.10
C GLY A 563 12.24 -22.18 -14.31
N SER A 564 11.18 -21.91 -15.08
CA SER A 564 10.15 -22.88 -15.45
C SER A 564 10.71 -23.99 -16.35
N LEU A 565 11.57 -23.64 -17.30
CA LEU A 565 12.21 -24.59 -18.22
C LEU A 565 13.16 -25.54 -17.49
N ALA A 566 13.94 -25.03 -16.53
CA ALA A 566 14.83 -25.84 -15.71
C ALA A 566 14.05 -26.86 -14.84
N LEU A 567 12.91 -26.46 -14.30
CA LEU A 567 12.02 -27.35 -13.55
C LEU A 567 11.45 -28.48 -14.44
N VAL A 568 11.01 -28.15 -15.66
CA VAL A 568 10.49 -29.14 -16.62
C VAL A 568 11.58 -30.13 -17.03
N VAL A 569 12.80 -29.67 -17.31
CA VAL A 569 13.94 -30.53 -17.63
C VAL A 569 14.31 -31.44 -16.46
N LEU A 570 14.27 -30.92 -15.22
CA LEU A 570 14.51 -31.70 -14.01
C LEU A 570 13.44 -32.79 -13.83
N LEU A 571 12.16 -32.47 -14.01
CA LEU A 571 11.07 -33.43 -13.92
C LEU A 571 11.16 -34.54 -14.98
N ILE A 572 11.55 -34.19 -16.22
CA ILE A 572 11.81 -35.17 -17.29
C ILE A 572 12.99 -36.07 -16.92
N ALA A 573 14.07 -35.52 -16.37
CA ALA A 573 15.23 -36.29 -15.94
C ALA A 573 14.90 -37.25 -14.78
N VAL A 574 14.08 -36.82 -13.81
CA VAL A 574 13.60 -37.66 -12.70
C VAL A 574 12.67 -38.77 -13.23
N ALA A 575 11.76 -38.46 -14.16
CA ALA A 575 10.88 -39.45 -14.76
C ALA A 575 11.68 -40.52 -15.54
N LEU A 576 12.67 -40.10 -16.34
CA LEU A 576 13.56 -41.00 -17.07
C LEU A 576 14.42 -41.85 -16.12
N GLY A 577 14.98 -41.25 -15.07
CA GLY A 577 15.76 -41.96 -14.05
C GLY A 577 14.92 -43.02 -13.32
N THR A 578 13.69 -42.66 -12.95
CA THR A 578 12.74 -43.58 -12.30
C THR A 578 12.34 -44.73 -13.23
N PHE A 579 12.09 -44.44 -14.51
CA PHE A 579 11.78 -45.45 -15.53
C PHE A 579 12.93 -46.44 -15.74
N VAL A 580 14.17 -45.95 -15.81
CA VAL A 580 15.37 -46.80 -15.95
C VAL A 580 15.55 -47.69 -14.71
N LEU A 581 15.39 -47.15 -13.50
CA LEU A 581 15.48 -47.91 -12.25
C LEU A 581 14.41 -49.02 -12.16
N LEU A 582 13.17 -48.73 -12.54
CA LEU A 582 12.09 -49.72 -12.58
C LEU A 582 12.34 -50.81 -13.63
N ARG A 583 12.93 -50.46 -14.78
CA ARG A 583 13.29 -51.41 -15.85
C ARG A 583 14.47 -52.31 -15.46
N MET A 584 15.45 -51.76 -14.74
CA MET A 584 16.58 -52.53 -14.19
C MET A 584 16.12 -53.51 -13.09
N ARG A 585 15.17 -53.12 -12.25
CA ARG A 585 14.56 -54.00 -11.23
C ARG A 585 13.74 -55.14 -11.85
N ARG A 586 13.05 -54.92 -12.97
CA ARG A 586 12.33 -55.98 -13.71
C ARG A 586 13.23 -57.03 -14.37
N LYS A 587 14.48 -56.70 -14.71
CA LYS A 587 15.45 -57.66 -15.29
C LYS A 587 16.17 -58.55 -14.26
N ARG A 588 15.95 -58.34 -12.95
CA ARG A 588 16.58 -59.13 -11.87
C ARG A 588 15.57 -60.03 -11.13
N ARG A 589 14.82 -60.86 -11.85
CA ARG A 589 14.11 -62.03 -11.28
C ARG A 589 14.62 -63.31 -11.96
N PRO A 590 15.32 -64.22 -11.27
CA PRO A 590 15.65 -65.53 -11.83
C PRO A 590 14.48 -66.51 -11.65
N LEU A 591 14.21 -67.30 -12.70
CA LEU A 591 13.36 -68.49 -12.67
C LEU A 591 13.94 -69.54 -11.72
N ARG A 592 13.10 -70.25 -10.97
CA ARG A 592 13.46 -71.51 -10.32
C ARG A 592 12.32 -72.53 -10.48
N THR A 593 12.61 -73.61 -11.21
CA THR A 593 11.78 -74.80 -11.47
C THR A 593 12.29 -75.98 -10.63
N GLY A 594 11.38 -76.87 -10.17
CA GLY A 594 11.71 -78.21 -9.67
C GLY A 594 10.72 -78.78 -8.65
N ALA A 595 10.19 -79.98 -8.91
CA ALA A 595 9.07 -80.63 -8.21
C ALA A 595 9.48 -81.86 -7.33
N LEU A 596 8.78 -82.03 -6.17
CA LEU A 596 8.22 -83.22 -5.43
C LEU A 596 9.03 -84.56 -5.26
N PRO A 597 8.71 -85.52 -4.32
CA PRO A 597 7.46 -85.74 -3.52
C PRO A 597 7.55 -86.29 -2.03
N LYS A 598 6.38 -86.26 -1.35
CA LYS A 598 5.70 -87.16 -0.33
C LYS A 598 6.49 -88.00 0.72
N ASP A 599 6.08 -87.98 2.01
CA ASP A 599 5.08 -88.93 2.58
C ASP A 599 4.68 -88.73 4.08
N ARG A 600 3.49 -89.28 4.42
CA ARG A 600 2.85 -89.64 5.73
C ARG A 600 2.21 -88.57 6.63
N MET A 601 1.11 -88.83 7.38
CA MET A 601 -0.25 -89.37 7.15
C MET A 601 -0.96 -89.45 8.52
N GLY A 602 -2.21 -88.97 8.61
CA GLY A 602 -3.19 -89.29 9.66
C GLY A 602 -3.77 -88.06 10.38
N ARG A 603 -5.06 -87.95 10.72
CA ARG A 603 -6.25 -88.81 10.52
C ARG A 603 -7.48 -88.01 11.00
N ASN A 604 -8.55 -88.04 10.21
CA ASN A 604 -9.99 -87.86 10.51
C ASN A 604 -10.57 -86.54 11.04
N GLY A 605 -11.66 -86.11 10.41
CA GLY A 605 -12.86 -85.65 11.13
C GLY A 605 -13.44 -84.30 10.70
N HIS A 606 -14.44 -84.34 9.82
CA HIS A 606 -15.19 -83.22 9.27
C HIS A 606 -16.11 -82.48 10.29
N LEU A 607 -16.35 -81.21 9.93
CA LEU A 607 -17.58 -80.40 10.03
C LEU A 607 -17.81 -79.39 11.18
N ARG A 608 -17.94 -78.13 10.71
CA ARG A 608 -18.87 -77.04 11.08
C ARG A 608 -18.48 -75.95 12.09
N LEU A 609 -18.50 -74.74 11.53
CA LEU A 609 -18.75 -73.41 12.07
C LEU A 609 -19.82 -73.36 13.19
N SER A 610 -19.47 -72.75 14.31
CA SER A 610 -20.15 -71.60 14.96
C SER A 610 -19.78 -71.54 16.44
N SER A 611 -19.38 -70.35 16.91
CA SER A 611 -19.50 -69.70 18.24
C SER A 611 -19.47 -70.58 19.52
N THR A 612 -18.83 -70.19 20.62
CA THR A 612 -19.03 -68.97 21.44
C THR A 612 -17.76 -68.77 22.33
N THR A 613 -17.50 -67.74 23.13
CA THR A 613 -18.27 -66.65 23.76
C THR A 613 -17.29 -65.59 24.33
N GLU A 614 -17.87 -64.44 24.72
CA GLU A 614 -17.42 -63.37 25.63
C GLU A 614 -16.73 -62.17 24.95
N LEU A 615 -17.49 -61.11 24.66
CA LEU A 615 -17.78 -59.94 25.53
C LEU A 615 -16.53 -59.04 25.68
N ARG A 616 -16.53 -57.74 25.32
CA ARG A 616 -17.62 -56.76 25.30
C ARG A 616 -17.12 -55.45 24.63
N THR A 617 -17.81 -54.98 23.59
CA THR A 617 -17.85 -53.58 23.08
C THR A 617 -18.96 -52.81 23.87
N PRO A 618 -19.40 -51.54 23.60
CA PRO A 618 -19.79 -50.95 22.28
C PRO A 618 -19.41 -49.44 22.10
N ASP A 619 -19.63 -48.71 21.01
CA ASP A 619 -19.92 -48.83 19.56
C ASP A 619 -19.93 -47.34 19.04
N ASP A 620 -19.38 -47.00 17.85
CA ASP A 620 -20.00 -46.74 16.52
C ASP A 620 -21.33 -45.93 16.52
N GLU A 621 -21.78 -45.12 15.55
CA GLU A 621 -21.35 -44.49 14.28
C GLU A 621 -22.53 -43.53 13.87
N GLU A 622 -22.26 -42.53 13.01
CA GLU A 622 -23.12 -41.81 12.02
C GLU A 622 -24.54 -41.18 12.30
N ARG A 623 -24.79 -40.07 11.56
CA ARG A 623 -25.89 -39.05 11.42
C ARG A 623 -27.32 -39.62 11.11
N PRO A 624 -28.49 -38.88 11.10
CA PRO A 624 -28.76 -37.43 10.80
C PRO A 624 -29.99 -36.69 11.48
N MET A 625 -30.15 -35.40 11.14
CA MET A 625 -31.37 -34.52 10.99
C MET A 625 -32.35 -34.12 12.13
N GLU A 626 -32.71 -32.80 12.09
CA GLU A 626 -33.94 -32.10 12.56
C GLU A 626 -34.28 -32.09 14.06
N LEU A 627 -35.06 -31.19 14.66
CA LEU A 627 -35.54 -29.81 14.45
C LEU A 627 -36.33 -29.50 15.75
N GLU A 628 -36.34 -28.23 16.18
CA GLU A 628 -37.34 -27.59 17.07
C GLU A 628 -37.28 -27.67 18.63
N ARG A 629 -37.07 -26.47 19.21
CA ARG A 629 -37.90 -25.70 20.17
C ARG A 629 -38.51 -26.38 21.42
N LEU A 630 -38.22 -25.77 22.58
CA LEU A 630 -39.13 -25.05 23.53
C LEU A 630 -38.37 -24.91 24.88
N VAL A 631 -38.12 -23.70 25.43
CA VAL A 631 -39.02 -22.92 26.33
C VAL A 631 -39.44 -23.80 27.52
N ASP A 632 -39.15 -23.54 28.80
CA ASP A 632 -39.24 -22.28 29.54
C ASP A 632 -38.67 -22.40 30.98
N GLU A 633 -38.32 -21.24 31.55
CA GLU A 633 -38.62 -20.76 32.90
C GLU A 633 -38.31 -21.52 34.22
N ARG A 634 -37.50 -20.86 35.07
CA ARG A 634 -37.75 -20.39 36.47
C ARG A 634 -36.46 -20.47 37.31
N ARG A 635 -36.18 -19.63 38.31
CA ARG A 635 -36.56 -18.29 38.80
C ARG A 635 -35.77 -18.12 40.13
N ARG A 636 -35.63 -16.87 40.61
CA ARG A 636 -35.21 -16.41 41.97
C ARG A 636 -33.70 -16.32 42.22
N ASP A 637 -33.17 -15.33 42.93
CA ASP A 637 -33.67 -14.09 43.57
C ASP A 637 -32.44 -13.22 43.86
N GLY A 638 -32.58 -11.89 43.98
CA GLY A 638 -31.52 -11.05 44.57
C GLY A 638 -31.54 -9.56 44.20
N SER A 639 -32.53 -8.83 44.68
CA SER A 639 -32.58 -7.36 44.66
C SER A 639 -31.64 -6.72 45.71
N GLY A 640 -31.04 -5.58 45.40
CA GLY A 640 -30.39 -4.72 46.41
C GLY A 640 -29.87 -3.40 45.83
N SER A 641 -30.73 -2.38 45.77
CA SER A 641 -30.34 -0.98 45.54
C SER A 641 -29.87 -0.33 46.84
N VAL A 642 -28.71 0.32 46.84
CA VAL A 642 -28.33 1.32 47.85
C VAL A 642 -27.71 2.51 47.14
N SER A 643 -28.31 3.67 47.40
CA SER A 643 -27.87 5.02 47.06
C SER A 643 -26.71 5.48 47.95
N GLY A 644 -25.72 6.16 47.37
CA GLY A 644 -24.73 6.94 48.10
C GLY A 644 -24.12 8.00 47.19
N SER A 645 -24.40 9.27 47.47
CA SER A 645 -23.75 10.44 46.90
C SER A 645 -22.32 10.55 47.43
N PHE A 646 -21.32 10.87 46.59
CA PHE A 646 -20.11 11.58 47.00
C PHE A 646 -19.42 12.26 45.81
N ASP A 647 -18.80 13.39 46.14
CA ASP A 647 -18.31 14.50 45.32
C ASP A 647 -17.18 14.21 44.31
N ASP A 648 -17.08 15.17 43.39
CA ASP A 648 -15.95 15.65 42.59
C ASP A 648 -14.57 14.99 42.77
N ASP A 649 -14.07 14.36 41.70
CA ASP A 649 -12.67 14.53 41.27
C ASP A 649 -12.52 14.29 39.76
N VAL A 650 -12.39 15.38 39.00
CA VAL A 650 -12.13 15.36 37.56
C VAL A 650 -10.61 15.37 37.35
N GLY A 651 -10.00 14.20 37.46
CA GLY A 651 -8.59 13.95 37.15
C GLY A 651 -8.43 13.26 35.79
N ARG A 652 -7.85 13.99 34.82
CA ARG A 652 -7.15 13.53 33.60
C ARG A 652 -7.57 12.16 33.02
N ARG A 653 -8.39 12.19 31.96
CA ARG A 653 -8.29 11.20 30.88
C ARG A 653 -7.31 11.72 29.84
N ASP A 654 -6.28 10.93 29.55
CA ASP A 654 -5.43 11.13 28.39
C ASP A 654 -6.32 11.14 27.13
N LYS A 655 -6.15 12.18 26.32
CA LYS A 655 -6.91 12.37 25.07
C LYS A 655 -6.04 11.84 23.93
N GLU A 656 -6.49 10.77 23.31
CA GLU A 656 -5.98 10.34 22.00
C GLU A 656 -6.03 11.53 21.02
N ARG A 657 -4.88 11.83 20.42
CA ARG A 657 -4.72 12.91 19.42
C ARG A 657 -5.21 12.39 18.06
N ILE A 658 -5.53 13.23 17.08
CA ILE A 658 -6.23 12.76 15.85
C ILE A 658 -5.27 11.98 14.95
N PHE A 659 -3.98 12.15 15.18
CA PHE A 659 -2.93 11.31 14.65
C PHE A 659 -2.76 10.00 15.47
N ASP A 660 -3.59 9.76 16.47
CA ASP A 660 -3.57 8.60 17.36
C ASP A 660 -4.86 7.83 17.11
N VAL A 661 -4.77 6.87 16.21
CA VAL A 661 -5.91 6.12 15.69
C VAL A 661 -6.19 4.90 16.57
N GLY A 662 -6.72 5.10 17.77
CA GLY A 662 -7.45 4.08 18.55
C GLY A 662 -6.60 3.01 19.25
N GLU A 663 -6.60 3.06 20.58
CA GLU A 663 -6.20 1.95 21.46
C GLU A 663 -7.20 0.78 21.35
N SER A 664 -6.69 -0.42 21.08
CA SER A 664 -7.37 -1.66 21.44
C SER A 664 -6.76 -2.20 22.72
N ASP A 665 -7.57 -2.25 23.77
CA ASP A 665 -7.29 -2.76 25.10
C ASP A 665 -6.77 -4.22 25.01
N SER A 666 -5.50 -4.43 25.32
CA SER A 666 -4.94 -5.77 25.52
C SER A 666 -4.71 -5.98 27.02
N GLY A 667 -5.54 -6.84 27.60
CA GLY A 667 -5.49 -7.20 29.02
C GLY A 667 -4.19 -7.90 29.39
N ASP A 668 -3.57 -7.40 30.46
CA ASP A 668 -2.50 -8.06 31.18
C ASP A 668 -3.08 -9.00 32.24
N ASP A 669 -2.94 -10.30 32.01
CA ASP A 669 -2.93 -11.30 33.08
C ASP A 669 -1.50 -11.81 33.23
N GLU A 670 -0.87 -11.56 34.39
CA GLU A 670 -0.21 -12.63 35.16
C GLU A 670 0.03 -12.21 36.62
N GLU A 671 -0.50 -13.03 37.52
CA GLU A 671 -0.41 -12.95 38.97
C GLU A 671 0.99 -13.30 39.53
N GLY A 672 1.27 -12.84 40.75
CA GLY A 672 1.65 -13.82 41.79
C GLY A 672 2.97 -13.66 42.55
N GLU A 673 2.89 -12.89 43.64
CA GLU A 673 3.49 -13.12 44.98
C GLU A 673 5.00 -12.98 45.26
N GLY A 674 5.31 -12.24 46.35
CA GLY A 674 6.54 -12.50 47.12
C GLY A 674 7.11 -11.46 48.10
N GLY A 675 6.33 -10.87 49.01
CA GLY A 675 6.77 -10.70 50.41
C GLY A 675 7.79 -9.60 50.85
N ARG A 676 7.26 -8.67 51.65
CA ARG A 676 7.78 -8.18 52.96
C ARG A 676 9.05 -7.29 53.06
N ARG A 677 8.79 -6.11 53.63
CA ARG A 677 9.38 -5.44 54.84
C ARG A 677 10.37 -4.28 54.66
N ARG A 678 9.94 -3.17 55.29
CA ARG A 678 10.63 -2.20 56.18
C ARG A 678 11.45 -1.05 55.57
N ARG A 679 10.94 0.16 55.84
CA ARG A 679 11.56 1.28 56.61
C ARG A 679 13.08 1.46 56.45
N ASP A 680 13.54 2.58 55.90
CA ASP A 680 13.82 3.83 56.62
C ASP A 680 14.59 4.83 55.72
N ALA A 681 14.28 6.11 55.98
CA ALA A 681 15.07 7.34 55.89
C ALA A 681 16.44 7.42 55.15
N GLY A 682 16.59 8.58 54.48
CA GLY A 682 17.83 9.38 54.46
C GLY A 682 18.54 9.42 53.09
N MET A 683 18.53 10.53 52.37
CA MET A 683 19.37 11.74 52.50
C MET A 683 20.54 11.73 51.51
N THR A 684 20.61 12.81 50.72
CA THR A 684 21.79 13.51 50.16
C THR A 684 22.67 12.90 49.05
N GLU A 685 22.71 13.68 47.96
CA GLU A 685 23.88 14.20 47.22
C GLU A 685 24.75 13.30 46.34
N GLY A 686 24.88 13.73 45.08
CA GLY A 686 26.17 14.13 44.54
C GLY A 686 26.85 13.20 43.54
N ALA A 687 26.65 13.47 42.24
CA ALA A 687 27.69 13.73 41.23
C ALA A 687 27.05 13.74 39.82
#